data_AF-A0A7J4S4N5-F1
#
_entry.id   AF-A0A7J4S4N5-F1
#
_cell.length_a   1.000
_cell.length_b   1.000
_cell.length_c   1.000
_cell.angle_alpha   90.00
_cell.angle_beta   90.00
_cell.angle_gamma   90.00
#
_symmetry.space_group_name_H-M   'P 1'
#
loop_
_entity.id
_entity.type
_entity.pdbx_description
1 polymer ?
#
loop_
_entity_poly.entity_id
_entity_poly.type
_entity_poly.pdbx_seq_one_letter_code
_entity_poly.pdbx_strand_id
1 'polypeptide(L)'
;MRSPKPAFLTMVLALLVFWALVSPALGQGSGMTVSSDYELFGTTNLNGGGHVTWTLTGDAARTLRADIVHLYDEYPRVPQGFLFGGQATSGNHDGIIQVPEGQAFTNDAESILEATYPGSTVGGTQVGYFLLDRSTLLEKDLVNGFNRSTSGIVGMDANSAADLQIEFLFNGATNTADVTMPLTTEAYAQALFRVFSVLAAQAGSRPVVPAATGAPGWHVVFYDPSHPALWAGNTTSCSLGTNASCRYDNGANLSAATVMDSALGAAGTWLDLRFASSAWVTFNYTGQVADSGDVVRVQVATEAANLTWTTVASGTFSLGQNTAPGTWRPVSLNLSAYLGQKVRLRLQFTSDGAGTAPGFFVGGFTIHAPASYAGPIVESDAHYLIGLLSFSNFQVPSGNPTLIRTPGGEILFYSDRFDTASPSPDAVRYEAFNAMENPQVLFVVLVVAAYVISRLQDSAYDRYREAHPSVYRPAVHKAKWLHWLGRIAILLLILFYFVPTAFFVVGLRVYFNGPAYFFVALAASLTLGLGTRAYYRQRLEEAPPPGPAIQPADGDVEAGPEVAEEVEEAPAVVHCTHCLRTIHEGEQTYACSCGAFYHMSCAAGLMRCPNCRKPIAGIDRVGEKRSMSMRCSSCGEVQTVPEGADPRTLTCASCGGSLRSLDAGKRYLLVASNPAIAFHWLADLCKGGKPALVITPAAPDRLRLEFGLKGAQVVQVSAQAAGAVDPRKLDPVGLKAILPLAREGKAGVLLYDGLDQLVSVSSMGDVVRFLRKANDMAFVHQITVIGRVGPGVLAETEIDRLAAEFDEVLDLSARL
;
A
#
# COMPACT_ATOMS: atom_id res chain seq x y z
N MET A 1 12.76 17.38 38.94
CA MET A 1 12.95 17.66 37.50
C MET A 1 12.78 16.34 36.74
N ARG A 2 11.68 16.19 35.99
CA ARG A 2 11.34 14.93 35.29
C ARG A 2 12.32 14.70 34.14
N SER A 3 12.74 13.44 33.96
CA SER A 3 13.59 12.94 32.87
C SER A 3 13.17 13.52 31.51
N PRO A 4 14.10 13.95 30.63
CA PRO A 4 13.78 14.48 29.30
C PRO A 4 13.47 13.38 28.25
N LYS A 5 13.56 12.10 28.61
CA LYS A 5 13.34 10.96 27.70
C LYS A 5 11.89 10.86 27.13
N PRO A 6 10.81 11.02 27.93
CA PRO A 6 9.46 10.98 27.38
C PRO A 6 9.17 12.20 26.49
N ALA A 7 9.68 13.38 26.85
CA ALA A 7 9.51 14.60 26.06
C ALA A 7 10.17 14.51 24.67
N PHE A 8 11.33 13.86 24.59
CA PHE A 8 12.05 13.61 23.34
C PHE A 8 11.28 12.64 22.44
N LEU A 9 10.81 11.51 23.00
CA LEU A 9 10.01 10.54 22.24
C LEU A 9 8.71 11.16 21.75
N THR A 10 8.03 11.95 22.59
CA THR A 10 6.80 12.66 22.19
C THR A 10 7.06 13.73 21.14
N MET A 11 8.21 14.41 21.15
CA MET A 11 8.55 15.41 20.14
C MET A 11 8.87 14.76 18.79
N VAL A 12 9.60 13.65 18.78
CA VAL A 12 9.87 12.89 17.54
C VAL A 12 8.59 12.28 16.99
N LEU A 13 7.74 11.70 17.87
CA LEU A 13 6.44 11.18 17.47
C LEU A 13 5.52 12.30 16.95
N ALA A 14 5.49 13.46 17.61
CA ALA A 14 4.72 14.61 17.19
C ALA A 14 5.24 15.22 15.89
N LEU A 15 6.56 15.24 15.65
CA LEU A 15 7.11 15.61 14.35
C LEU A 15 6.67 14.60 13.30
N LEU A 16 6.92 13.30 13.49
CA LEU A 16 6.56 12.27 12.50
C LEU A 16 5.05 12.27 12.19
N VAL A 17 4.20 12.50 13.19
CA VAL A 17 2.75 12.67 13.03
C VAL A 17 2.42 13.98 12.31
N PHE A 18 3.08 15.09 12.64
CA PHE A 18 2.92 16.36 11.92
C PHE A 18 3.33 16.21 10.45
N TRP A 19 4.45 15.56 10.16
CA TRP A 19 4.95 15.33 8.81
C TRP A 19 4.12 14.30 8.02
N ALA A 20 3.44 13.37 8.70
CA ALA A 20 2.49 12.44 8.07
C ALA A 20 1.09 13.04 7.84
N LEU A 21 0.71 14.09 8.58
CA LEU A 21 -0.62 14.72 8.52
C LEU A 21 -0.67 16.01 7.67
N VAL A 22 0.47 16.52 7.21
CA VAL A 22 0.50 17.63 6.23
C VAL A 22 0.23 17.05 4.85
N SER A 23 -1.01 16.59 4.62
CA SER A 23 -1.55 16.54 3.27
C SER A 23 -1.83 17.98 2.85
N PRO A 24 -1.41 18.44 1.66
CA PRO A 24 -1.86 19.74 1.18
C PRO A 24 -3.39 19.71 1.13
N ALA A 25 -4.03 20.68 1.78
CA ALA A 25 -5.46 20.89 1.64
C ALA A 25 -5.73 21.24 0.16
N LEU A 26 -6.22 20.26 -0.59
CA LEU A 26 -6.60 20.44 -1.98
C LEU A 26 -7.94 21.20 -1.98
N GLY A 27 -7.90 22.43 -2.48
CA GLY A 27 -9.07 23.31 -2.51
C GLY A 27 -10.22 22.68 -3.31
N GLN A 28 -11.44 22.83 -2.78
CA GLN A 28 -12.68 22.49 -3.47
C GLN A 28 -12.84 23.37 -4.71
N GLY A 29 -12.34 22.90 -5.86
CA GLY A 29 -12.62 23.46 -7.17
C GLY A 29 -13.36 22.43 -8.02
N SER A 30 -14.17 22.90 -8.97
CA SER A 30 -14.76 22.04 -10.01
C SER A 30 -13.63 21.36 -10.80
N GLY A 31 -13.67 20.04 -10.91
CA GLY A 31 -12.63 19.28 -11.60
C GLY A 31 -12.65 17.80 -11.26
N MET A 32 -11.57 17.11 -11.61
CA MET A 32 -11.36 15.71 -11.29
C MET A 32 -10.23 15.57 -10.28
N THR A 33 -10.48 14.83 -9.21
CA THR A 33 -9.46 14.35 -8.28
C THR A 33 -9.25 12.86 -8.53
N VAL A 34 -8.01 12.46 -8.77
CA VAL A 34 -7.60 11.07 -8.87
C VAL A 34 -6.74 10.76 -7.66
N SER A 35 -7.19 9.84 -6.83
CA SER A 35 -6.39 9.34 -5.71
C SER A 35 -6.08 7.87 -5.93
N SER A 36 -4.82 7.50 -5.77
CA SER A 36 -4.42 6.10 -5.84
C SER A 36 -3.61 5.68 -4.62
N ASP A 37 -3.85 4.47 -4.15
CA ASP A 37 -3.07 3.82 -3.12
C ASP A 37 -2.54 2.49 -3.63
N TYR A 38 -1.26 2.23 -3.36
CA TYR A 38 -0.57 1.02 -3.75
C TYR A 38 -0.01 0.34 -2.51
N GLU A 39 -0.47 -0.86 -2.22
CA GLU A 39 -0.01 -1.67 -1.11
C GLU A 39 0.73 -2.89 -1.64
N LEU A 40 2.05 -2.83 -1.62
CA LEU A 40 2.90 -3.76 -2.32
C LEU A 40 3.96 -4.36 -1.40
N PHE A 41 4.08 -5.68 -1.46
CA PHE A 41 4.89 -6.46 -0.54
C PHE A 41 5.78 -7.43 -1.32
N GLY A 42 7.06 -7.50 -0.96
CA GLY A 42 7.98 -8.42 -1.60
C GLY A 42 9.44 -8.13 -1.28
N THR A 43 10.34 -9.00 -1.74
CA THR A 43 11.78 -8.78 -1.60
C THR A 43 12.37 -8.12 -2.85
N THR A 44 12.19 -8.76 -4.01
CA THR A 44 12.63 -8.27 -5.32
C THR A 44 11.50 -8.14 -6.33
N ASN A 45 10.46 -8.96 -6.20
CA ASN A 45 9.23 -8.87 -6.98
C ASN A 45 8.13 -8.46 -6.02
N LEU A 46 7.45 -7.35 -6.32
CA LEU A 46 6.32 -6.93 -5.50
C LEU A 46 5.05 -7.56 -5.99
N ASN A 47 4.26 -8.04 -5.03
CA ASN A 47 2.88 -8.40 -5.24
C ASN A 47 2.03 -7.64 -4.24
N GLY A 48 0.82 -7.32 -4.62
CA GLY A 48 -0.13 -6.72 -3.72
C GLY A 48 -1.29 -6.15 -4.51
N GLY A 49 -1.81 -5.04 -4.05
CA GLY A 49 -2.96 -4.41 -4.68
C GLY A 49 -3.06 -2.95 -4.33
N GLY A 50 -4.23 -2.39 -4.54
CA GLY A 50 -4.46 -0.98 -4.34
C GLY A 50 -5.82 -0.57 -4.84
N HIS A 51 -6.11 0.70 -4.65
CA HIS A 51 -7.34 1.31 -5.10
C HIS A 51 -7.02 2.55 -5.92
N VAL A 52 -7.89 2.84 -6.87
CA VAL A 52 -7.94 4.11 -7.57
C VAL A 52 -9.34 4.67 -7.41
N THR A 53 -9.41 5.89 -6.90
CA THR A 53 -10.62 6.63 -6.65
C THR A 53 -10.64 7.88 -7.51
N TRP A 54 -11.63 7.96 -8.39
CA TRP A 54 -11.95 9.19 -9.09
C TRP A 54 -13.05 9.92 -8.34
N THR A 55 -12.83 11.19 -8.03
CA THR A 55 -13.86 12.10 -7.51
C THR A 55 -14.03 13.25 -8.50
N LEU A 56 -15.19 13.33 -9.13
CA LEU A 56 -15.54 14.39 -10.06
C LEU A 56 -16.58 15.31 -9.41
N THR A 57 -16.38 16.62 -9.55
CA THR A 57 -17.27 17.63 -8.96
C THR A 57 -17.70 18.67 -10.00
N GLY A 58 -18.86 19.29 -9.77
CA GLY A 58 -19.38 20.36 -10.63
C GLY A 58 -19.55 19.95 -12.10
N ASP A 59 -19.02 20.75 -13.03
CA ASP A 59 -19.17 20.53 -14.47
C ASP A 59 -18.52 19.23 -14.94
N ALA A 60 -17.41 18.79 -14.33
CA ALA A 60 -16.75 17.54 -14.68
C ALA A 60 -17.65 16.32 -14.41
N ALA A 61 -18.36 16.32 -13.26
CA ALA A 61 -19.32 15.28 -12.93
C ALA A 61 -20.53 15.31 -13.88
N ARG A 62 -21.02 16.50 -14.22
CA ARG A 62 -22.13 16.67 -15.15
C ARG A 62 -21.80 16.17 -16.55
N THR A 63 -20.62 16.51 -17.08
CA THR A 63 -20.17 16.04 -18.39
C THR A 63 -20.06 14.52 -18.42
N LEU A 64 -19.41 13.89 -17.43
CA LEU A 64 -19.30 12.44 -17.40
C LEU A 64 -20.67 11.74 -17.32
N ARG A 65 -21.62 12.27 -16.52
CA ARG A 65 -22.98 11.74 -16.49
C ARG A 65 -23.70 11.90 -17.82
N ALA A 66 -23.60 13.07 -18.44
CA ALA A 66 -24.20 13.31 -19.75
C ALA A 66 -23.65 12.33 -20.78
N ASP A 67 -22.34 12.07 -20.78
CA ASP A 67 -21.70 11.11 -21.67
C ASP A 67 -22.18 9.68 -21.40
N ILE A 68 -22.30 9.28 -20.13
CA ILE A 68 -22.85 7.96 -19.76
C ILE A 68 -24.30 7.82 -20.22
N VAL A 69 -25.16 8.81 -19.97
CA VAL A 69 -26.57 8.79 -20.43
C VAL A 69 -26.63 8.71 -21.97
N HIS A 70 -25.86 9.56 -22.66
CA HIS A 70 -25.88 9.63 -24.12
C HIS A 70 -25.31 8.37 -24.81
N LEU A 71 -24.44 7.60 -24.16
CA LEU A 71 -23.91 6.37 -24.75
C LEU A 71 -24.59 5.08 -24.25
N TYR A 72 -24.84 4.98 -22.94
CA TYR A 72 -25.30 3.75 -22.30
C TYR A 72 -26.82 3.70 -22.07
N ASP A 73 -27.50 4.84 -21.96
CA ASP A 73 -28.97 4.88 -21.85
C ASP A 73 -29.66 5.09 -23.22
N GLU A 74 -29.23 6.11 -23.99
CA GLU A 74 -29.81 6.45 -25.31
C GLU A 74 -29.61 5.37 -26.39
N TYR A 75 -28.59 4.52 -26.26
CA TYR A 75 -28.37 3.44 -27.20
C TYR A 75 -28.57 2.11 -26.48
N PRO A 76 -29.30 1.14 -27.06
CA PRO A 76 -29.43 -0.21 -26.48
C PRO A 76 -28.16 -1.07 -26.67
N ARG A 77 -27.30 -0.63 -27.60
CA ARG A 77 -25.95 -1.17 -27.85
C ARG A 77 -25.04 -0.03 -28.25
N VAL A 78 -23.79 -0.09 -27.83
CA VAL A 78 -22.76 0.87 -28.23
C VAL A 78 -22.72 0.94 -29.77
N PRO A 79 -22.88 2.12 -30.40
CA PRO A 79 -22.84 2.24 -31.85
C PRO A 79 -21.52 1.71 -32.43
N GLN A 80 -21.59 1.12 -33.62
CA GLN A 80 -20.38 0.64 -34.29
C GLN A 80 -19.44 1.80 -34.61
N GLY A 81 -18.13 1.57 -34.50
CA GLY A 81 -17.08 2.59 -34.66
C GLY A 81 -16.54 3.17 -33.35
N PHE A 82 -17.32 3.14 -32.27
CA PHE A 82 -16.78 3.32 -30.92
C PHE A 82 -15.85 2.18 -30.55
N LEU A 83 -14.94 2.40 -29.60
CA LEU A 83 -14.01 1.36 -29.11
C LEU A 83 -14.72 0.07 -28.69
N PHE A 84 -15.91 0.19 -28.08
CA PHE A 84 -16.73 -0.93 -27.61
C PHE A 84 -17.94 -1.22 -28.50
N GLY A 85 -17.87 -0.84 -29.79
CA GLY A 85 -18.97 -0.98 -30.75
C GLY A 85 -19.61 -2.36 -30.77
N GLY A 86 -20.95 -2.41 -30.68
CA GLY A 86 -21.77 -3.62 -30.68
C GLY A 86 -22.04 -4.24 -29.30
N GLN A 87 -21.32 -3.82 -28.25
CA GLN A 87 -21.57 -4.27 -26.88
C GLN A 87 -22.94 -3.80 -26.38
N ALA A 88 -23.58 -4.60 -25.53
CA ALA A 88 -24.87 -4.24 -24.94
C ALA A 88 -24.67 -3.26 -23.80
N THR A 89 -25.49 -2.21 -23.78
CA THR A 89 -25.44 -1.13 -22.77
C THR A 89 -26.58 -1.25 -21.75
N SER A 90 -27.59 -2.07 -22.06
CA SER A 90 -28.87 -2.17 -21.32
C SER A 90 -29.74 -0.91 -21.37
N GLY A 91 -29.42 0.04 -22.26
CA GLY A 91 -30.10 1.33 -22.35
C GLY A 91 -31.60 1.21 -22.65
N ASN A 92 -32.39 2.01 -21.94
CA ASN A 92 -33.85 1.99 -22.01
C ASN A 92 -34.47 3.37 -22.38
N HIS A 93 -33.62 4.39 -22.48
CA HIS A 93 -33.92 5.76 -22.91
C HIS A 93 -34.82 6.52 -21.90
N ASP A 94 -34.67 6.25 -20.61
CA ASP A 94 -35.40 6.95 -19.54
C ASP A 94 -34.68 8.21 -19.03
N GLY A 95 -33.45 8.46 -19.49
CA GLY A 95 -32.62 9.61 -19.12
C GLY A 95 -31.99 9.51 -17.74
N ILE A 96 -32.13 8.36 -17.06
CA ILE A 96 -31.64 8.09 -15.70
C ILE A 96 -30.72 6.88 -15.73
N ILE A 97 -29.48 7.05 -15.27
CA ILE A 97 -28.51 5.95 -15.30
C ILE A 97 -28.93 4.83 -14.36
N GLN A 98 -29.28 3.68 -14.90
CA GLN A 98 -29.64 2.49 -14.14
C GLN A 98 -28.42 1.67 -13.73
N VAL A 99 -28.59 0.75 -12.78
CA VAL A 99 -27.51 -0.15 -12.32
C VAL A 99 -26.85 -0.89 -13.50
N PRO A 100 -27.60 -1.49 -14.46
CA PRO A 100 -26.97 -2.19 -15.57
C PRO A 100 -26.18 -1.29 -16.52
N GLU A 101 -26.62 -0.04 -16.71
CA GLU A 101 -25.96 0.95 -17.58
C GLU A 101 -24.66 1.45 -16.95
N GLY A 102 -24.70 1.79 -15.65
CA GLY A 102 -23.50 2.16 -14.89
C GLY A 102 -22.49 1.01 -14.78
N GLN A 103 -22.97 -0.23 -14.68
CA GLN A 103 -22.12 -1.43 -14.73
C GLN A 103 -21.47 -1.61 -16.11
N ALA A 104 -22.22 -1.44 -17.21
CA ALA A 104 -21.67 -1.51 -18.55
C ALA A 104 -20.56 -0.47 -18.77
N PHE A 105 -20.79 0.78 -18.36
CA PHE A 105 -19.78 1.83 -18.42
C PHE A 105 -18.51 1.48 -17.62
N THR A 106 -18.65 1.06 -16.36
CA THR A 106 -17.49 0.75 -15.52
C THR A 106 -16.72 -0.49 -16.00
N ASN A 107 -17.38 -1.48 -16.60
CA ASN A 107 -16.73 -2.63 -17.25
C ASN A 107 -15.87 -2.21 -18.44
N ASP A 108 -16.35 -1.26 -19.24
CA ASP A 108 -15.61 -0.73 -20.38
C ASP A 108 -14.44 0.14 -19.92
N ALA A 109 -14.62 0.96 -18.88
CA ALA A 109 -13.55 1.75 -18.26
C ALA A 109 -12.43 0.88 -17.68
N GLU A 110 -12.77 -0.21 -17.00
CA GLU A 110 -11.79 -1.21 -16.56
C GLU A 110 -11.06 -1.85 -17.76
N SER A 111 -11.79 -2.19 -18.83
CA SER A 111 -11.19 -2.78 -20.03
C SER A 111 -10.24 -1.81 -20.75
N ILE A 112 -10.43 -0.49 -20.61
CA ILE A 112 -9.44 0.51 -21.03
C ILE A 112 -8.16 0.41 -20.19
N LEU A 113 -8.28 0.34 -18.86
CA LEU A 113 -7.13 0.24 -17.95
C LEU A 113 -6.36 -1.08 -18.16
N GLU A 114 -7.06 -2.20 -18.38
CA GLU A 114 -6.44 -3.49 -18.70
C GLU A 114 -5.81 -3.54 -20.11
N ALA A 115 -6.05 -2.53 -20.94
CA ALA A 115 -5.77 -2.55 -22.38
C ALA A 115 -6.38 -3.79 -23.09
N THR A 116 -7.54 -4.27 -22.63
CA THR A 116 -8.25 -5.45 -23.18
C THR A 116 -9.37 -5.08 -24.17
N TYR A 117 -9.54 -3.80 -24.47
CA TYR A 117 -10.55 -3.31 -25.41
C TYR A 117 -10.27 -3.77 -26.86
N PRO A 118 -11.32 -3.89 -27.71
CA PRO A 118 -11.17 -4.28 -29.10
C PRO A 118 -10.17 -3.40 -29.86
N GLY A 119 -9.18 -4.03 -30.51
CA GLY A 119 -8.14 -3.32 -31.28
C GLY A 119 -6.90 -2.91 -30.48
N SER A 120 -6.86 -3.16 -29.16
CA SER A 120 -5.62 -3.07 -28.40
C SER A 120 -4.63 -4.16 -28.85
N THR A 121 -3.39 -3.77 -29.11
CA THR A 121 -2.27 -4.69 -29.37
C THR A 121 -1.34 -4.85 -28.15
N VAL A 122 -1.62 -4.13 -27.07
CA VAL A 122 -0.79 -4.04 -25.86
C VAL A 122 -1.45 -4.85 -24.76
N GLY A 123 -0.67 -5.71 -24.08
CA GLY A 123 -1.16 -6.62 -23.04
C GLY A 123 -1.31 -5.99 -21.65
N GLY A 124 -1.53 -4.68 -21.55
CA GLY A 124 -1.72 -3.95 -20.29
C GLY A 124 -1.39 -2.45 -20.38
N THR A 125 -1.85 -1.67 -19.41
CA THR A 125 -1.50 -0.24 -19.27
C THR A 125 -0.42 -0.09 -18.20
N GLN A 126 0.72 0.49 -18.57
CA GLN A 126 1.78 0.79 -17.61
C GLN A 126 1.34 1.96 -16.73
N VAL A 127 1.32 1.77 -15.41
CA VAL A 127 1.10 2.83 -14.43
C VAL A 127 2.25 2.78 -13.44
N GLY A 128 3.08 3.83 -13.44
CA GLY A 128 4.31 3.85 -12.67
C GLY A 128 5.20 2.63 -12.96
N TYR A 129 5.40 1.80 -11.94
CA TYR A 129 6.24 0.59 -11.99
C TYR A 129 5.46 -0.74 -12.08
N PHE A 130 4.13 -0.73 -12.23
CA PHE A 130 3.31 -1.94 -12.46
C PHE A 130 2.55 -1.87 -13.78
N LEU A 131 2.18 -3.04 -14.30
CA LEU A 131 1.39 -3.21 -15.51
C LEU A 131 -0.03 -3.60 -15.11
N LEU A 132 -1.01 -2.76 -15.42
CA LEU A 132 -2.44 -3.09 -15.29
C LEU A 132 -2.86 -3.94 -16.49
N ASP A 133 -3.03 -5.22 -16.27
CA ASP A 133 -3.47 -6.22 -17.23
C ASP A 133 -4.61 -7.07 -16.67
N ARG A 134 -5.11 -8.01 -17.48
CA ARG A 134 -6.22 -8.89 -17.08
C ARG A 134 -5.86 -9.82 -15.91
N SER A 135 -4.57 -10.09 -15.68
CA SER A 135 -4.11 -10.96 -14.59
C SER A 135 -3.98 -10.23 -13.25
N THR A 136 -3.89 -8.90 -13.31
CA THR A 136 -3.78 -8.00 -12.17
C THR A 136 -5.14 -7.47 -11.71
N LEU A 137 -6.11 -7.33 -12.61
CA LEU A 137 -7.51 -7.03 -12.25
C LEU A 137 -8.34 -8.32 -12.13
N LEU A 138 -8.17 -9.06 -11.02
CA LEU A 138 -8.86 -10.34 -10.75
C LEU A 138 -10.28 -10.14 -10.18
N GLU A 139 -11.23 -9.95 -11.09
CA GLU A 139 -12.56 -10.60 -11.21
C GLU A 139 -13.57 -9.62 -11.84
N LYS A 140 -13.68 -9.70 -13.17
CA LYS A 140 -14.92 -9.34 -13.88
C LYS A 140 -16.03 -10.20 -13.31
N ASP A 141 -16.87 -9.56 -12.52
CA ASP A 141 -17.78 -10.18 -11.58
C ASP A 141 -18.56 -11.39 -12.14
N LEU A 142 -18.21 -12.60 -11.67
CA LEU A 142 -19.11 -13.76 -11.65
C LEU A 142 -19.92 -13.74 -10.35
N VAL A 143 -20.90 -12.84 -10.32
CA VAL A 143 -22.07 -12.79 -9.42
C VAL A 143 -21.90 -12.13 -8.03
N ASN A 144 -20.73 -11.67 -7.54
CA ASN A 144 -20.52 -10.70 -6.42
C ASN A 144 -19.03 -10.19 -6.24
N GLY A 145 -18.19 -10.27 -7.25
CA GLY A 145 -16.77 -9.94 -7.29
C GLY A 145 -16.46 -8.45 -7.18
N PHE A 146 -15.58 -8.14 -6.22
CA PHE A 146 -14.84 -6.90 -6.01
C PHE A 146 -15.62 -5.57 -6.00
N ASN A 147 -15.59 -4.88 -4.85
CA ASN A 147 -16.48 -3.79 -4.46
C ASN A 147 -16.28 -2.49 -5.28
N ARG A 148 -16.78 -2.41 -6.52
CA ARG A 148 -16.81 -1.15 -7.28
C ARG A 148 -17.83 -0.20 -6.66
N SER A 149 -17.36 0.93 -6.13
CA SER A 149 -18.25 1.99 -5.65
C SER A 149 -18.51 2.96 -6.80
N THR A 150 -19.79 3.20 -7.13
CA THR A 150 -20.23 4.18 -8.13
C THR A 150 -21.22 5.16 -7.52
N SER A 151 -20.73 5.99 -6.59
CA SER A 151 -21.57 7.00 -5.95
C SER A 151 -21.87 8.14 -6.92
N GLY A 152 -23.12 8.60 -6.93
CA GLY A 152 -23.54 9.68 -7.81
C GLY A 152 -23.64 9.32 -9.29
N ILE A 153 -23.64 8.04 -9.66
CA ILE A 153 -23.96 7.55 -11.02
C ILE A 153 -25.38 6.98 -11.06
N VAL A 154 -25.62 5.91 -10.31
CA VAL A 154 -26.91 5.19 -10.36
C VAL A 154 -28.05 6.06 -9.84
N GLY A 155 -29.16 6.09 -10.59
CA GLY A 155 -30.36 6.87 -10.26
C GLY A 155 -30.24 8.36 -10.54
N MET A 156 -29.21 8.79 -11.27
CA MET A 156 -28.96 10.19 -11.62
C MET A 156 -29.21 10.43 -13.10
N ASP A 157 -29.68 11.63 -13.43
CA ASP A 157 -29.76 12.13 -14.80
C ASP A 157 -28.50 12.93 -15.20
N ALA A 158 -28.45 13.34 -16.47
CA ALA A 158 -27.35 14.14 -17.03
C ALA A 158 -27.17 15.52 -16.36
N ASN A 159 -28.20 16.06 -15.68
CA ASN A 159 -28.19 17.40 -15.09
C ASN A 159 -27.97 17.40 -13.57
N SER A 160 -27.90 16.22 -12.94
CA SER A 160 -27.69 16.08 -11.51
C SER A 160 -26.47 16.88 -11.03
N ALA A 161 -26.64 17.61 -9.93
CA ALA A 161 -25.60 18.43 -9.31
C ALA A 161 -24.78 17.66 -8.26
N ALA A 162 -25.06 16.37 -8.04
CA ALA A 162 -24.31 15.55 -7.11
C ALA A 162 -22.84 15.44 -7.54
N ASP A 163 -21.93 15.21 -6.60
CA ASP A 163 -20.58 14.77 -6.92
C ASP A 163 -20.61 13.30 -7.37
N LEU A 164 -19.60 12.89 -8.13
CA LEU A 164 -19.47 11.53 -8.64
C LEU A 164 -18.20 10.91 -8.08
N GLN A 165 -18.30 9.70 -7.55
CA GLN A 165 -17.15 8.92 -7.11
C GLN A 165 -17.17 7.54 -7.76
N ILE A 166 -16.06 7.18 -8.39
CA ILE A 166 -15.81 5.82 -8.90
C ILE A 166 -14.60 5.28 -8.18
N GLU A 167 -14.69 4.06 -7.68
CA GLU A 167 -13.58 3.38 -7.01
C GLU A 167 -13.37 2.01 -7.65
N PHE A 168 -12.15 1.78 -8.17
CA PHE A 168 -11.70 0.48 -8.63
C PHE A 168 -10.59 -0.02 -7.73
N LEU A 169 -10.59 -1.32 -7.46
CA LEU A 169 -9.47 -1.98 -6.83
C LEU A 169 -8.72 -2.80 -7.87
N PHE A 170 -7.41 -2.94 -7.69
CA PHE A 170 -6.54 -3.76 -8.54
C PHE A 170 -5.56 -4.56 -7.70
N ASN A 171 -5.10 -5.70 -8.22
CA ASN A 171 -4.03 -6.52 -7.63
C ASN A 171 -2.80 -6.50 -8.55
N GLY A 172 -1.77 -5.74 -8.22
CA GLY A 172 -0.57 -5.64 -9.06
C GLY A 172 0.48 -6.70 -8.74
N ALA A 173 1.18 -7.19 -9.77
CA ALA A 173 2.49 -7.82 -9.64
C ALA A 173 3.50 -7.04 -10.51
N THR A 174 4.66 -6.73 -9.96
CA THR A 174 5.76 -6.11 -10.74
C THR A 174 6.94 -7.05 -10.87
N ASN A 175 7.43 -7.17 -12.10
CA ASN A 175 8.69 -7.83 -12.44
C ASN A 175 9.79 -6.82 -12.83
N THR A 176 9.52 -5.52 -12.62
CA THR A 176 10.42 -4.45 -13.03
C THR A 176 11.55 -4.30 -12.02
N ALA A 177 12.80 -4.43 -12.46
CA ALA A 177 13.97 -4.31 -11.58
C ALA A 177 14.44 -2.85 -11.40
N ASP A 178 14.29 -2.02 -12.44
CA ASP A 178 14.74 -0.63 -12.47
C ASP A 178 13.91 0.13 -13.52
N VAL A 179 13.27 1.22 -13.12
CA VAL A 179 12.50 2.09 -14.03
C VAL A 179 12.46 3.52 -13.52
N THR A 180 12.63 4.48 -14.42
CA THR A 180 12.24 5.87 -14.16
C THR A 180 10.76 5.99 -14.44
N MET A 181 9.96 6.22 -13.41
CA MET A 181 8.53 6.39 -13.55
C MET A 181 8.14 7.87 -13.54
N PRO A 182 7.23 8.30 -14.43
CA PRO A 182 6.52 9.56 -14.24
C PRO A 182 5.67 9.43 -12.97
N LEU A 183 5.67 10.48 -12.15
CA LEU A 183 4.80 10.59 -10.98
C LEU A 183 3.40 11.05 -11.35
N THR A 184 3.24 11.74 -12.49
CA THR A 184 1.95 12.12 -13.03
C THR A 184 1.32 10.98 -13.83
N THR A 185 0.15 10.51 -13.38
CA THR A 185 -0.53 9.36 -13.96
C THR A 185 -1.71 9.78 -14.83
N GLU A 186 -1.43 10.10 -16.09
CA GLU A 186 -2.49 10.42 -17.06
C GLU A 186 -3.41 9.24 -17.37
N ALA A 187 -2.90 8.01 -17.25
CA ALA A 187 -3.63 6.80 -17.60
C ALA A 187 -4.96 6.68 -16.85
N TYR A 188 -4.97 6.92 -15.53
CA TYR A 188 -6.20 6.90 -14.76
C TYR A 188 -7.13 8.06 -15.11
N ALA A 189 -6.57 9.26 -15.24
CA ALA A 189 -7.36 10.44 -15.56
C ALA A 189 -8.11 10.29 -16.89
N GLN A 190 -7.46 9.70 -17.90
CA GLN A 190 -8.05 9.55 -19.23
C GLN A 190 -8.96 8.31 -19.35
N ALA A 191 -8.79 7.29 -18.51
CA ALA A 191 -9.50 6.02 -18.65
C ALA A 191 -11.03 6.17 -18.67
N LEU A 192 -11.59 7.03 -17.81
CA LEU A 192 -13.04 7.25 -17.72
C LEU A 192 -13.64 7.85 -19.00
N PHE A 193 -12.90 8.69 -19.72
CA PHE A 193 -13.38 9.37 -20.93
C PHE A 193 -13.01 8.61 -22.20
N ARG A 194 -11.90 7.86 -22.19
CA ARG A 194 -11.43 7.13 -23.36
C ARG A 194 -12.45 6.09 -23.84
N VAL A 195 -13.31 5.60 -22.96
CA VAL A 195 -14.44 4.71 -23.27
C VAL A 195 -15.31 5.25 -24.42
N PHE A 196 -15.52 6.57 -24.48
CA PHE A 196 -16.35 7.22 -25.50
C PHE A 196 -15.61 7.52 -26.81
N SER A 197 -14.37 7.03 -26.97
CA SER A 197 -13.60 7.30 -28.18
C SER A 197 -14.15 6.53 -29.38
N VAL A 198 -14.09 7.17 -30.54
CA VAL A 198 -14.34 6.53 -31.84
C VAL A 198 -13.01 6.21 -32.50
N LEU A 199 -12.86 4.94 -32.87
CA LEU A 199 -11.82 4.48 -33.79
C LEU A 199 -12.49 3.56 -34.81
N ALA A 200 -13.04 4.16 -35.86
CA ALA A 200 -13.70 3.42 -36.92
C ALA A 200 -12.73 3.22 -38.08
N ALA A 201 -12.09 2.06 -38.10
CA ALA A 201 -11.22 1.63 -39.19
C ALA A 201 -11.97 0.70 -40.16
N GLN A 202 -11.61 0.77 -41.44
CA GLN A 202 -12.08 -0.21 -42.42
C GLN A 202 -11.59 -1.63 -42.06
N ALA A 203 -12.50 -2.60 -41.94
CA ALA A 203 -12.16 -3.97 -41.58
C ALA A 203 -11.54 -4.76 -42.77
N GLY A 204 -10.24 -5.06 -42.70
CA GLY A 204 -9.60 -6.11 -43.50
C GLY A 204 -9.47 -5.85 -45.02
N SER A 205 -9.21 -6.93 -45.77
CA SER A 205 -8.88 -6.97 -47.21
C SER A 205 -10.03 -6.63 -48.17
N ARG A 206 -11.14 -6.10 -47.66
CA ARG A 206 -12.28 -5.63 -48.45
C ARG A 206 -12.60 -4.20 -47.98
N PRO A 207 -12.68 -3.23 -48.89
CA PRO A 207 -13.01 -1.88 -48.50
C PRO A 207 -14.45 -1.89 -47.99
N VAL A 208 -14.68 -1.23 -46.87
CA VAL A 208 -16.02 -1.06 -46.31
C VAL A 208 -16.91 -0.45 -47.38
N VAL A 209 -17.99 -1.17 -47.69
CA VAL A 209 -18.93 -0.83 -48.75
C VAL A 209 -19.82 0.29 -48.21
N PRO A 210 -19.64 1.59 -48.55
CA PRO A 210 -20.65 2.60 -48.22
C PRO A 210 -21.98 2.05 -48.71
N ALA A 211 -22.98 1.90 -47.84
CA ALA A 211 -24.16 1.06 -48.05
C ALA A 211 -24.59 1.01 -49.53
N ALA A 212 -24.00 0.07 -50.27
CA ALA A 212 -24.16 0.02 -51.71
C ALA A 212 -25.36 -0.89 -51.91
N THR A 213 -26.54 -0.38 -51.57
CA THR A 213 -27.74 -0.79 -52.28
C THR A 213 -27.41 -0.54 -53.74
N GLY A 214 -27.16 -1.59 -54.53
CA GLY A 214 -26.56 -1.52 -55.87
C GLY A 214 -27.18 -0.45 -56.79
N ALA A 215 -26.67 0.78 -56.69
CA ALA A 215 -27.14 1.99 -57.36
C ALA A 215 -25.91 2.82 -57.77
N PRO A 216 -26.00 3.62 -58.84
CA PRO A 216 -24.97 3.68 -59.87
C PRO A 216 -23.76 4.57 -59.54
N GLY A 217 -22.55 4.09 -59.87
CA GLY A 217 -21.37 4.91 -60.15
C GLY A 217 -20.17 4.79 -59.21
N TRP A 218 -20.34 4.35 -57.96
CA TRP A 218 -19.22 4.05 -57.06
C TRP A 218 -19.04 2.55 -56.91
N HIS A 219 -17.79 2.10 -57.03
CA HIS A 219 -17.45 0.69 -57.09
C HIS A 219 -16.28 0.36 -56.19
N VAL A 220 -16.35 -0.83 -55.59
CA VAL A 220 -15.22 -1.46 -54.93
C VAL A 220 -14.39 -2.15 -56.01
N VAL A 221 -13.16 -1.70 -56.17
CA VAL A 221 -12.19 -2.24 -57.12
C VAL A 221 -10.90 -2.62 -56.39
N PHE A 222 -10.09 -3.45 -57.01
CA PHE A 222 -8.74 -3.74 -56.51
C PHE A 222 -7.76 -2.97 -57.38
N TYR A 223 -7.07 -1.99 -56.78
CA TYR A 223 -6.02 -1.25 -57.48
C TYR A 223 -4.83 -2.17 -57.82
N ASP A 224 -4.56 -3.13 -56.94
CA ASP A 224 -3.70 -4.27 -57.20
C ASP A 224 -4.15 -5.41 -56.26
N PRO A 225 -3.56 -6.63 -56.34
CA PRO A 225 -3.99 -7.75 -55.50
C PRO A 225 -3.99 -7.48 -53.98
N SER A 226 -3.26 -6.47 -53.52
CA SER A 226 -3.12 -6.10 -52.11
C SER A 226 -3.87 -4.82 -51.70
N HIS A 227 -4.34 -4.00 -52.65
CA HIS A 227 -4.94 -2.69 -52.36
C HIS A 227 -6.40 -2.60 -52.83
N PRO A 228 -7.37 -2.98 -51.99
CA PRO A 228 -8.77 -2.64 -52.21
C PRO A 228 -8.98 -1.11 -52.19
N ALA A 229 -9.78 -0.60 -53.12
CA ALA A 229 -10.07 0.81 -53.25
C ALA A 229 -11.54 1.07 -53.63
N LEU A 230 -12.06 2.18 -53.15
CA LEU A 230 -13.32 2.77 -53.59
C LEU A 230 -13.02 3.71 -54.76
N TRP A 231 -13.79 3.57 -55.84
CA TRP A 231 -13.57 4.27 -57.09
C TRP A 231 -14.87 4.73 -57.72
N ALA A 232 -14.89 5.96 -58.24
CA ALA A 232 -16.01 6.54 -58.96
C ALA A 232 -15.79 6.39 -60.46
N GLY A 233 -16.53 5.51 -61.12
CA GLY A 233 -16.43 5.36 -62.56
C GLY A 233 -17.13 4.13 -63.12
N ASN A 234 -16.94 3.85 -64.41
CA ASN A 234 -17.68 2.82 -65.10
C ASN A 234 -16.92 1.48 -65.07
N THR A 235 -17.44 0.47 -64.38
CA THR A 235 -16.78 -0.84 -64.28
C THR A 235 -16.59 -1.55 -65.62
N THR A 236 -17.36 -1.22 -66.66
CA THR A 236 -17.14 -1.82 -67.99
C THR A 236 -15.89 -1.27 -68.68
N SER A 237 -15.35 -0.13 -68.22
CA SER A 237 -14.08 0.42 -68.70
C SER A 237 -12.86 -0.26 -68.05
N CYS A 238 -13.06 -0.96 -66.93
CA CYS A 238 -11.99 -1.63 -66.20
C CYS A 238 -11.75 -3.05 -66.74
N SER A 239 -10.55 -3.30 -67.27
CA SER A 239 -10.10 -4.67 -67.56
C SER A 239 -9.73 -5.39 -66.26
N LEU A 240 -10.17 -6.64 -66.10
CA LEU A 240 -9.85 -7.49 -64.96
C LEU A 240 -8.31 -7.54 -64.73
N GLY A 241 -7.87 -7.08 -63.57
CA GLY A 241 -6.48 -7.18 -63.11
C GLY A 241 -5.54 -6.02 -63.47
N THR A 242 -5.98 -4.99 -64.20
CA THR A 242 -5.19 -3.75 -64.40
C THR A 242 -6.10 -2.50 -64.46
N ASN A 243 -5.84 -1.53 -63.59
CA ASN A 243 -6.66 -0.30 -63.47
C ASN A 243 -6.20 0.83 -64.40
N ALA A 244 -5.24 0.55 -65.29
CA ALA A 244 -4.80 1.49 -66.32
C ALA A 244 -5.91 1.82 -67.33
N SER A 245 -6.88 0.93 -67.51
CA SER A 245 -8.03 1.05 -68.43
C SER A 245 -9.26 1.68 -67.79
N CYS A 246 -9.38 1.67 -66.46
CA CYS A 246 -10.50 2.28 -65.74
C CYS A 246 -10.65 3.76 -66.09
N ARG A 247 -11.86 4.20 -66.37
CA ARG A 247 -12.24 5.60 -66.62
C ARG A 247 -13.60 5.91 -66.00
N TYR A 248 -13.77 7.12 -65.49
CA TYR A 248 -15.10 7.59 -65.09
C TYR A 248 -15.91 8.03 -66.32
N ASP A 249 -17.24 8.00 -66.19
CA ASP A 249 -18.13 8.55 -67.21
C ASP A 249 -18.05 10.09 -67.18
N ASN A 250 -17.89 10.68 -68.37
CA ASN A 250 -17.79 12.11 -68.52
C ASN A 250 -19.12 12.80 -68.18
N GLY A 251 -19.08 13.91 -67.43
CA GLY A 251 -20.30 14.61 -66.96
C GLY A 251 -21.05 13.90 -65.83
N ALA A 252 -20.46 12.87 -65.21
CA ALA A 252 -21.07 12.15 -64.09
C ALA A 252 -21.19 13.02 -62.83
N ASN A 253 -22.31 12.89 -62.10
CA ASN A 253 -22.50 13.49 -60.77
C ASN A 253 -22.96 12.43 -59.78
N LEU A 254 -22.04 11.95 -58.95
CA LEU A 254 -22.22 10.83 -58.03
C LEU A 254 -22.28 11.33 -56.58
N SER A 255 -23.35 12.07 -56.26
CA SER A 255 -23.55 12.74 -54.97
C SER A 255 -24.40 11.97 -53.96
N ALA A 256 -25.32 11.12 -54.42
CA ALA A 256 -26.26 10.40 -53.55
C ALA A 256 -25.74 9.03 -53.06
N ALA A 257 -24.55 8.60 -53.51
CA ALA A 257 -24.22 7.17 -53.60
C ALA A 257 -23.23 6.64 -52.55
N THR A 258 -22.49 7.47 -51.82
CA THR A 258 -21.49 6.99 -50.84
C THR A 258 -21.75 7.51 -49.45
N VAL A 259 -22.47 6.75 -48.64
CA VAL A 259 -22.55 7.04 -47.21
C VAL A 259 -21.51 6.18 -46.50
N MET A 260 -20.49 6.81 -45.91
CA MET A 260 -19.36 6.12 -45.26
C MET A 260 -19.74 5.46 -43.93
N ASP A 261 -21.02 5.50 -43.55
CA ASP A 261 -21.63 4.93 -42.34
C ASP A 261 -21.51 3.41 -42.24
N SER A 262 -21.17 2.68 -43.29
CA SER A 262 -21.06 1.22 -43.20
C SER A 262 -19.84 0.72 -42.43
N ALA A 263 -18.86 1.60 -42.14
CA ALA A 263 -17.82 1.33 -41.14
C ALA A 263 -18.40 1.42 -39.72
N LEU A 264 -19.55 2.07 -39.59
CA LEU A 264 -20.34 2.34 -38.39
C LEU A 264 -21.64 1.50 -38.37
N GLY A 265 -21.72 0.43 -39.16
CA GLY A 265 -22.84 -0.52 -39.14
C GLY A 265 -23.88 -0.32 -40.25
N ALA A 266 -25.16 -0.18 -39.88
CA ALA A 266 -26.28 -0.14 -40.82
C ALA A 266 -26.36 1.19 -41.59
N ALA A 267 -26.89 1.16 -42.81
CA ALA A 267 -27.10 2.38 -43.60
C ALA A 267 -27.95 3.41 -42.83
N GLY A 268 -27.42 4.63 -42.64
CA GLY A 268 -28.10 5.71 -41.93
C GLY A 268 -27.74 5.85 -40.44
N THR A 269 -26.70 5.18 -39.95
CA THR A 269 -26.16 5.40 -38.60
C THR A 269 -25.32 6.67 -38.55
N TRP A 270 -25.57 7.53 -37.56
CA TRP A 270 -24.78 8.74 -37.36
C TRP A 270 -23.47 8.44 -36.63
N LEU A 271 -22.39 9.11 -37.06
CA LEU A 271 -21.17 9.24 -36.28
C LEU A 271 -21.41 10.25 -35.17
N ASP A 272 -21.35 9.81 -33.92
CA ASP A 272 -21.62 10.66 -32.76
C ASP A 272 -20.33 11.29 -32.24
N LEU A 273 -20.13 12.58 -32.53
CA LEU A 273 -18.96 13.35 -32.10
C LEU A 273 -19.24 14.17 -30.83
N ARG A 274 -20.33 13.89 -30.11
CA ARG A 274 -20.65 14.59 -28.86
C ARG A 274 -19.59 14.42 -27.77
N PHE A 275 -18.94 13.25 -27.75
CA PHE A 275 -17.98 12.85 -26.72
C PHE A 275 -16.53 13.22 -27.05
N ALA A 276 -16.24 13.51 -28.32
CA ALA A 276 -14.88 13.63 -28.80
C ALA A 276 -14.24 14.96 -28.41
N SER A 277 -12.97 14.92 -27.99
CA SER A 277 -12.16 16.13 -27.74
C SER A 277 -11.49 16.64 -29.02
N SER A 278 -11.31 15.78 -30.01
CA SER A 278 -10.85 16.10 -31.35
C SER A 278 -11.38 15.08 -32.35
N ALA A 279 -11.50 15.44 -33.62
CA ALA A 279 -11.96 14.50 -34.64
C ALA A 279 -11.27 14.73 -35.98
N TRP A 280 -10.87 13.66 -36.65
CA TRP A 280 -10.31 13.71 -38.00
C TRP A 280 -10.55 12.40 -38.75
N VAL A 281 -10.38 12.47 -40.07
CA VAL A 281 -10.47 11.32 -40.95
C VAL A 281 -9.18 11.17 -41.74
N THR A 282 -8.68 9.94 -41.82
CA THR A 282 -7.51 9.59 -42.60
C THR A 282 -7.85 8.61 -43.70
N PHE A 283 -7.26 8.77 -44.88
CA PHE A 283 -7.31 7.79 -45.96
C PHE A 283 -6.13 7.96 -46.90
N ASN A 284 -5.89 6.96 -47.74
CA ASN A 284 -4.91 7.04 -48.81
C ASN A 284 -5.63 7.16 -50.15
N TYR A 285 -5.05 7.91 -51.09
CA TYR A 285 -5.57 8.00 -52.44
C TYR A 285 -4.48 7.92 -53.50
N THR A 286 -4.86 7.48 -54.70
CA THR A 286 -4.03 7.53 -55.91
C THR A 286 -4.91 7.77 -57.13
N GLY A 287 -4.37 8.35 -58.19
CA GLY A 287 -5.08 8.54 -59.45
C GLY A 287 -5.09 9.98 -59.95
N GLN A 288 -5.88 10.21 -61.00
CA GLN A 288 -5.84 11.44 -61.78
C GLN A 288 -7.20 11.77 -62.36
N VAL A 289 -7.53 13.06 -62.40
CA VAL A 289 -8.67 13.63 -63.13
C VAL A 289 -8.20 14.32 -64.41
N ALA A 290 -9.10 14.51 -65.39
CA ALA A 290 -8.76 15.06 -66.70
C ALA A 290 -8.45 16.56 -66.64
N ASP A 291 -9.19 17.32 -65.83
CA ASP A 291 -8.98 18.75 -65.62
C ASP A 291 -9.46 19.21 -64.23
N SER A 292 -9.55 20.52 -64.01
CA SER A 292 -9.98 21.10 -62.73
C SER A 292 -11.50 21.11 -62.50
N GLY A 293 -12.31 20.82 -63.51
CA GLY A 293 -13.76 20.67 -63.40
C GLY A 293 -14.17 19.31 -62.83
N ASP A 294 -13.33 18.30 -63.03
CA ASP A 294 -13.46 16.97 -62.48
C ASP A 294 -12.92 16.88 -61.04
N VAL A 295 -13.79 16.61 -60.06
CA VAL A 295 -13.42 16.67 -58.64
C VAL A 295 -14.06 15.61 -57.77
N VAL A 296 -13.32 15.17 -56.76
CA VAL A 296 -13.84 14.43 -55.60
C VAL A 296 -13.89 15.35 -54.40
N ARG A 297 -15.02 15.35 -53.68
CA ARG A 297 -15.23 16.12 -52.45
C ARG A 297 -15.58 15.19 -51.30
N VAL A 298 -14.85 15.31 -50.19
CA VAL A 298 -15.25 14.75 -48.90
C VAL A 298 -16.21 15.73 -48.27
N GLN A 299 -17.44 15.27 -48.01
CA GLN A 299 -18.51 16.10 -47.48
C GLN A 299 -19.07 15.52 -46.19
N VAL A 300 -19.61 16.41 -45.39
CA VAL A 300 -20.23 16.11 -44.11
C VAL A 300 -21.61 16.73 -44.04
N ALA A 301 -22.54 16.03 -43.41
CA ALA A 301 -23.85 16.53 -43.04
C ALA A 301 -24.07 16.29 -41.55
N THR A 302 -24.73 17.24 -40.90
CA THR A 302 -25.05 17.16 -39.47
C THR A 302 -26.48 16.68 -39.30
N GLU A 303 -26.83 16.13 -38.14
CA GLU A 303 -28.19 15.66 -37.88
C GLU A 303 -29.24 16.79 -38.02
N ALA A 304 -28.90 17.99 -37.54
CA ALA A 304 -29.74 19.18 -37.66
C ALA A 304 -29.93 19.65 -39.12
N ALA A 305 -28.97 19.37 -40.00
CA ALA A 305 -28.98 19.76 -41.41
C ALA A 305 -28.79 18.53 -42.32
N ASN A 306 -29.58 17.48 -42.10
CA ASN A 306 -29.40 16.16 -42.71
C ASN A 306 -29.46 16.10 -44.25
N LEU A 307 -29.97 17.14 -44.92
CA LEU A 307 -30.00 17.28 -46.38
C LEU A 307 -28.92 18.22 -46.92
N THR A 308 -28.23 18.96 -46.05
CA THR A 308 -27.23 19.95 -46.44
C THR A 308 -25.83 19.38 -46.25
N TRP A 309 -25.13 19.19 -47.36
CA TRP A 309 -23.77 18.65 -47.36
C TRP A 309 -22.76 19.76 -47.58
N THR A 310 -21.81 19.87 -46.65
CA THR A 310 -20.71 20.83 -46.72
C THR A 310 -19.41 20.10 -47.02
N THR A 311 -18.56 20.69 -47.86
CA THR A 311 -17.23 20.14 -48.13
C THR A 311 -16.33 20.39 -46.92
N VAL A 312 -15.67 19.34 -46.44
CA VAL A 312 -14.70 19.43 -45.35
C VAL A 312 -13.52 20.30 -45.80
N ALA A 313 -12.94 21.07 -44.88
CA ALA A 313 -11.75 21.88 -45.16
C ALA A 313 -10.63 21.00 -45.76
N SER A 314 -10.02 21.46 -46.86
CA SER A 314 -9.04 20.69 -47.65
C SER A 314 -9.54 19.36 -48.22
N GLY A 315 -10.86 19.11 -48.20
CA GLY A 315 -11.49 17.88 -48.68
C GLY A 315 -11.82 17.87 -50.17
N THR A 316 -11.27 18.77 -50.98
CA THR A 316 -11.47 18.81 -52.45
C THR A 316 -10.22 18.30 -53.17
N PHE A 317 -10.40 17.31 -54.03
CA PHE A 317 -9.36 16.69 -54.83
C PHE A 317 -9.69 16.91 -56.32
N SER A 318 -8.79 17.57 -57.03
CA SER A 318 -8.91 17.91 -58.46
C SER A 318 -7.55 17.74 -59.15
N LEU A 319 -7.36 18.34 -60.33
CA LEU A 319 -6.13 18.27 -61.13
C LEU A 319 -4.84 18.51 -60.33
N GLY A 320 -4.85 19.46 -59.39
CA GLY A 320 -3.67 19.80 -58.57
C GLY A 320 -3.26 18.70 -57.58
N GLN A 321 -4.12 17.72 -57.34
CA GLN A 321 -3.93 16.63 -56.39
C GLN A 321 -3.60 15.30 -57.09
N ASN A 322 -3.48 15.29 -58.42
CA ASN A 322 -3.11 14.13 -59.21
C ASN A 322 -1.81 13.48 -58.70
N THR A 323 -1.79 12.15 -58.70
CA THR A 323 -0.61 11.36 -58.34
C THR A 323 -0.14 10.54 -59.54
N ALA A 324 1.13 10.13 -59.55
CA ALA A 324 1.55 9.09 -60.49
C ALA A 324 0.79 7.78 -60.17
N PRO A 325 0.49 6.94 -61.18
CA PRO A 325 -0.15 5.65 -60.96
C PRO A 325 0.61 4.82 -59.91
N GLY A 326 -0.10 4.32 -58.90
CA GLY A 326 0.42 3.44 -57.85
C GLY A 326 1.13 4.19 -56.72
N THR A 327 1.32 5.50 -56.86
CA THR A 327 1.80 6.34 -55.78
C THR A 327 0.62 6.75 -54.92
N TRP A 328 0.48 6.09 -53.77
CA TRP A 328 -0.54 6.41 -52.76
C TRP A 328 -0.09 7.57 -51.89
N ARG A 329 -0.96 8.55 -51.72
CA ARG A 329 -0.74 9.71 -50.84
C ARG A 329 -1.68 9.63 -49.63
N PRO A 330 -1.17 9.76 -48.40
CA PRO A 330 -2.00 9.87 -47.23
C PRO A 330 -2.65 11.25 -47.15
N VAL A 331 -3.88 11.27 -46.63
CA VAL A 331 -4.68 12.44 -46.37
C VAL A 331 -5.14 12.39 -44.92
N SER A 332 -5.13 13.55 -44.26
CA SER A 332 -5.80 13.77 -42.98
C SER A 332 -6.68 15.01 -43.10
N LEU A 333 -7.98 14.86 -42.87
CA LEU A 333 -8.94 15.97 -42.88
C LEU A 333 -9.51 16.17 -41.48
N ASN A 334 -9.47 17.42 -41.00
CA ASN A 334 -9.94 17.79 -39.68
C ASN A 334 -11.48 17.88 -39.65
N LEU A 335 -12.10 17.22 -38.68
CA LEU A 335 -13.54 17.21 -38.41
C LEU A 335 -13.91 17.94 -37.11
N SER A 336 -12.96 18.54 -36.40
CA SER A 336 -13.19 19.20 -35.11
C SER A 336 -14.16 20.39 -35.17
N ALA A 337 -14.49 20.91 -36.36
CA ALA A 337 -15.56 21.90 -36.52
C ALA A 337 -16.96 21.34 -36.22
N TYR A 338 -17.09 20.02 -36.12
CA TYR A 338 -18.35 19.30 -35.92
C TYR A 338 -18.41 18.56 -34.56
N LEU A 339 -17.51 18.85 -33.62
CA LEU A 339 -17.59 18.34 -32.25
C LEU A 339 -18.92 18.77 -31.60
N GLY A 340 -19.46 17.93 -30.72
CA GLY A 340 -20.76 18.18 -30.10
C GLY A 340 -21.96 17.80 -30.98
N GLN A 341 -21.74 17.25 -32.18
CA GLN A 341 -22.80 16.93 -33.14
C GLN A 341 -22.75 15.48 -33.61
N LYS A 342 -23.91 14.98 -34.03
CA LYS A 342 -24.01 13.74 -34.83
C LYS A 342 -23.85 14.08 -36.30
N VAL A 343 -22.96 13.38 -37.00
CA VAL A 343 -22.61 13.66 -38.40
C VAL A 343 -22.62 12.42 -39.29
N ARG A 344 -22.71 12.64 -40.60
CA ARG A 344 -22.49 11.62 -41.65
C ARG A 344 -21.45 12.13 -42.63
N LEU A 345 -20.69 11.20 -43.21
CA LEU A 345 -19.65 11.49 -44.20
C LEU A 345 -19.99 10.86 -45.55
N ARG A 346 -19.65 11.57 -46.63
CA ARG A 346 -19.76 11.06 -48.01
C ARG A 346 -18.62 11.49 -48.92
N LEU A 347 -18.45 10.75 -50.02
CA LEU A 347 -17.61 11.15 -51.16
C LEU A 347 -18.48 11.52 -52.36
N GLN A 348 -18.46 12.79 -52.74
CA GLN A 348 -19.08 13.23 -53.97
C GLN A 348 -18.06 13.28 -55.09
N PHE A 349 -18.32 12.59 -56.21
CA PHE A 349 -17.59 12.81 -57.46
C PHE A 349 -18.44 13.63 -58.44
N THR A 350 -17.84 14.62 -59.09
CA THR A 350 -18.47 15.39 -60.17
C THR A 350 -17.48 15.56 -61.32
N SER A 351 -17.93 15.26 -62.54
CA SER A 351 -17.23 15.55 -63.78
C SER A 351 -17.95 16.65 -64.56
N ASP A 352 -17.21 17.49 -65.28
CA ASP A 352 -17.73 18.69 -65.95
C ASP A 352 -18.19 18.45 -67.40
N GLY A 353 -17.96 17.25 -67.95
CA GLY A 353 -18.28 16.96 -69.34
C GLY A 353 -17.11 17.14 -70.31
N ALA A 354 -15.89 17.42 -69.84
CA ALA A 354 -14.69 17.59 -70.67
C ALA A 354 -13.62 16.51 -70.40
N GLY A 355 -13.69 15.40 -71.15
CA GLY A 355 -12.66 14.36 -71.13
C GLY A 355 -12.88 13.31 -70.04
N THR A 356 -11.96 12.34 -69.98
CA THR A 356 -12.01 11.27 -68.97
C THR A 356 -10.61 10.88 -68.56
N ALA A 357 -10.46 10.48 -67.31
CA ALA A 357 -9.21 9.99 -66.74
C ALA A 357 -9.51 8.81 -65.79
N PRO A 358 -8.50 8.14 -65.23
CA PRO A 358 -8.72 7.05 -64.29
C PRO A 358 -9.54 7.42 -63.05
N GLY A 359 -9.65 8.71 -62.70
CA GLY A 359 -10.28 9.15 -61.46
C GLY A 359 -9.39 8.88 -60.25
N PHE A 360 -9.91 9.16 -59.06
CA PHE A 360 -9.23 8.85 -57.79
C PHE A 360 -9.72 7.52 -57.22
N PHE A 361 -8.76 6.71 -56.79
CA PHE A 361 -8.94 5.49 -56.01
C PHE A 361 -8.65 5.82 -54.55
N VAL A 362 -9.58 5.49 -53.65
CA VAL A 362 -9.49 5.82 -52.22
C VAL A 362 -9.50 4.54 -51.39
N GLY A 363 -8.56 4.38 -50.45
CA GLY A 363 -8.46 3.20 -49.60
C GLY A 363 -7.96 3.53 -48.19
N GLY A 364 -8.09 2.59 -47.26
CA GLY A 364 -7.59 2.74 -45.89
C GLY A 364 -8.28 3.84 -45.09
N PHE A 365 -9.58 4.04 -45.31
CA PHE A 365 -10.34 5.08 -44.62
C PHE A 365 -10.45 4.75 -43.12
N THR A 366 -10.15 5.71 -42.26
CA THR A 366 -10.25 5.57 -40.81
C THR A 366 -10.74 6.88 -40.22
N ILE A 367 -11.73 6.81 -39.34
CA ILE A 367 -12.22 7.95 -38.57
C ILE A 367 -11.66 7.84 -37.16
N HIS A 368 -11.08 8.94 -36.68
CA HIS A 368 -10.54 9.07 -35.34
C HIS A 368 -11.32 10.16 -34.64
N ALA A 369 -11.92 9.85 -33.50
CA ALA A 369 -12.51 10.83 -32.61
C ALA A 369 -12.22 10.45 -31.16
N PRO A 370 -10.98 10.66 -30.67
CA PRO A 370 -10.64 10.36 -29.28
C PRO A 370 -11.47 11.23 -28.33
N ALA A 371 -11.88 10.62 -27.22
CA ALA A 371 -12.50 11.29 -26.10
C ALA A 371 -11.47 11.35 -24.95
N SER A 372 -11.30 12.54 -24.38
CA SER A 372 -10.33 12.81 -23.32
C SER A 372 -10.89 13.84 -22.36
N TYR A 373 -10.52 13.73 -21.09
CA TYR A 373 -10.82 14.78 -20.13
C TYR A 373 -10.05 16.05 -20.48
N ALA A 374 -10.72 17.19 -20.46
CA ALA A 374 -10.11 18.52 -20.63
C ALA A 374 -10.46 19.35 -19.40
N GLY A 375 -9.53 19.46 -18.46
CA GLY A 375 -9.74 20.18 -17.20
C GLY A 375 -8.63 19.95 -16.19
N PRO A 376 -8.65 20.71 -15.07
CA PRO A 376 -7.66 20.55 -14.02
C PRO A 376 -7.84 19.21 -13.31
N ILE A 377 -6.74 18.48 -13.21
CA ILE A 377 -6.63 17.24 -12.46
C ILE A 377 -5.90 17.54 -11.17
N VAL A 378 -6.43 17.02 -10.08
CA VAL A 378 -5.75 16.96 -8.80
C VAL A 378 -5.39 15.51 -8.53
N GLU A 379 -4.10 15.24 -8.39
CA GLU A 379 -3.58 13.90 -8.15
C GLU A 379 -3.11 13.75 -6.70
N SER A 380 -3.38 12.59 -6.10
CA SER A 380 -2.97 12.25 -4.74
C SER A 380 -2.66 10.76 -4.65
N ASP A 381 -1.38 10.43 -4.73
CA ASP A 381 -0.88 9.06 -4.77
C ASP A 381 -0.15 8.67 -3.50
N ALA A 382 -0.37 7.43 -3.06
CA ALA A 382 0.30 6.83 -1.92
C ALA A 382 0.86 5.46 -2.28
N HIS A 383 2.18 5.29 -2.27
CA HIS A 383 2.84 4.01 -2.50
C HIS A 383 3.39 3.47 -1.18
N TYR A 384 2.79 2.40 -0.66
CA TYR A 384 3.23 1.64 0.51
C TYR A 384 4.02 0.42 0.05
N LEU A 385 5.34 0.48 0.18
CA LEU A 385 6.24 -0.54 -0.31
C LEU A 385 6.99 -1.20 0.84
N ILE A 386 6.73 -2.48 1.06
CA ILE A 386 7.44 -3.28 2.06
C ILE A 386 8.41 -4.21 1.34
N GLY A 387 9.72 -3.96 1.49
CA GLY A 387 10.76 -4.70 0.77
C GLY A 387 12.15 -4.07 0.79
N LEU A 388 13.04 -4.61 -0.06
CA LEU A 388 14.44 -4.16 -0.20
C LEU A 388 14.64 -3.06 -1.27
N LEU A 389 13.54 -2.62 -1.87
CA LEU A 389 13.53 -1.60 -2.90
C LEU A 389 13.79 -0.20 -2.36
N SER A 390 14.03 0.72 -3.29
CA SER A 390 14.23 2.13 -2.98
C SER A 390 13.74 3.03 -4.10
N PHE A 391 13.14 4.15 -3.73
CA PHE A 391 12.98 5.30 -4.58
C PHE A 391 14.23 6.17 -4.55
N SER A 392 14.69 6.58 -5.74
CA SER A 392 15.88 7.41 -5.91
C SER A 392 15.67 8.43 -7.03
N ASN A 393 16.61 9.37 -7.16
CA ASN A 393 16.64 10.33 -8.27
C ASN A 393 15.33 11.11 -8.48
N PHE A 394 14.82 11.75 -7.42
CA PHE A 394 13.64 12.62 -7.49
C PHE A 394 13.90 13.83 -8.39
N GLN A 395 13.13 13.93 -9.47
CA GLN A 395 13.12 15.06 -10.41
C GLN A 395 11.73 15.68 -10.39
N VAL A 396 11.48 16.54 -9.39
CA VAL A 396 10.13 17.05 -9.10
C VAL A 396 10.11 18.59 -9.05
N PRO A 397 10.06 19.28 -10.22
CA PRO A 397 9.94 20.74 -10.28
C PRO A 397 8.60 21.30 -9.73
N SER A 398 7.49 20.60 -9.91
CA SER A 398 6.13 21.13 -9.66
C SER A 398 5.44 20.51 -8.45
N GLY A 399 5.28 19.19 -8.47
CA GLY A 399 4.52 18.44 -7.47
C GLY A 399 5.18 18.40 -6.09
N ASN A 400 4.54 17.68 -5.17
CA ASN A 400 4.96 17.62 -3.77
C ASN A 400 5.17 16.16 -3.33
N PRO A 401 6.42 15.66 -3.41
CA PRO A 401 6.77 14.31 -2.98
C PRO A 401 7.15 14.28 -1.50
N THR A 402 6.58 13.34 -0.75
CA THR A 402 6.98 13.02 0.62
C THR A 402 7.36 11.55 0.70
N LEU A 403 8.66 11.29 0.80
CA LEU A 403 9.18 9.94 1.02
C LEU A 403 9.40 9.71 2.51
N ILE A 404 8.81 8.65 3.05
CA ILE A 404 9.03 8.17 4.42
C ILE A 404 9.74 6.83 4.36
N ARG A 405 10.92 6.73 4.96
CA ARG A 405 11.65 5.46 5.08
C ARG A 405 11.40 4.79 6.41
N THR A 406 11.30 3.47 6.38
CA THR A 406 11.24 2.62 7.56
C THR A 406 12.20 1.44 7.40
N PRO A 407 12.57 0.75 8.49
CA PRO A 407 13.33 -0.50 8.38
C PRO A 407 12.60 -1.59 7.57
N GLY A 408 11.27 -1.48 7.39
CA GLY A 408 10.48 -2.42 6.59
C GLY A 408 10.40 -2.09 5.10
N GLY A 409 10.74 -0.87 4.69
CA GLY A 409 10.55 -0.38 3.32
C GLY A 409 10.27 1.12 3.27
N GLU A 410 9.61 1.59 2.21
CA GLU A 410 9.38 3.01 1.95
C GLU A 410 7.91 3.31 1.68
N ILE A 411 7.47 4.51 2.08
CA ILE A 411 6.15 5.05 1.77
C ILE A 411 6.35 6.34 1.00
N LEU A 412 5.86 6.42 -0.24
CA LEU A 412 5.92 7.62 -1.06
C LEU A 412 4.53 8.22 -1.19
N PHE A 413 4.34 9.42 -0.66
CA PHE A 413 3.19 10.26 -0.98
C PHE A 413 3.55 11.24 -2.08
N TYR A 414 2.68 11.39 -3.07
CA TYR A 414 2.84 12.36 -4.14
C TYR A 414 1.53 13.10 -4.34
N SER A 415 1.61 14.41 -4.59
CA SER A 415 0.44 15.20 -4.94
C SER A 415 0.82 16.29 -5.91
N ASP A 416 -0.05 16.52 -6.88
CA ASP A 416 0.14 17.55 -7.89
C ASP A 416 -1.19 18.06 -8.44
N ARG A 417 -1.15 19.20 -9.13
CA ARG A 417 -2.26 19.75 -9.88
C ARG A 417 -1.80 20.13 -11.28
N PHE A 418 -2.31 19.41 -12.28
CA PHE A 418 -1.89 19.59 -13.67
C PHE A 418 -3.09 19.56 -14.64
N ASP A 419 -2.84 19.89 -15.90
CA ASP A 419 -3.78 19.70 -17.01
C ASP A 419 -3.24 18.60 -17.92
N THR A 420 -4.12 17.73 -18.41
CA THR A 420 -3.85 16.70 -19.41
C THR A 420 -3.11 17.19 -20.67
N ALA A 421 -3.27 18.46 -21.05
CA ALA A 421 -2.57 19.03 -22.21
C ALA A 421 -1.09 19.35 -21.91
N SER A 422 -0.73 19.42 -20.63
CA SER A 422 0.61 19.77 -20.15
C SER A 422 0.87 19.09 -18.81
N PRO A 423 1.09 17.76 -18.79
CA PRO A 423 1.43 17.04 -17.56
C PRO A 423 2.72 17.57 -16.95
N SER A 424 2.81 17.52 -15.63
CA SER A 424 4.04 17.86 -14.93
C SER A 424 5.14 16.85 -15.27
N PRO A 425 6.38 17.29 -15.54
CA PRO A 425 7.50 16.41 -15.88
C PRO A 425 8.12 15.75 -14.64
N ASP A 426 7.32 15.55 -13.60
CA ASP A 426 7.75 15.03 -12.31
C ASP A 426 8.03 13.54 -12.41
N ALA A 427 9.21 13.11 -11.98
CA ALA A 427 9.65 11.71 -12.11
C ALA A 427 10.47 11.25 -10.91
N VAL A 428 10.45 9.94 -10.68
CA VAL A 428 11.28 9.26 -9.68
C VAL A 428 11.78 7.95 -10.26
N ARG A 429 12.96 7.51 -9.83
CA ARG A 429 13.48 6.19 -10.20
C ARG A 429 13.10 5.19 -9.13
N TYR A 430 12.52 4.08 -9.56
CA TYR A 430 12.25 2.91 -8.75
C TYR A 430 13.33 1.86 -9.04
N GLU A 431 13.97 1.34 -7.99
CA GLU A 431 14.95 0.25 -8.08
C GLU A 431 14.58 -0.86 -7.09
N ALA A 432 14.54 -2.11 -7.55
CA ALA A 432 14.25 -3.27 -6.71
C ALA A 432 15.32 -3.49 -5.63
N PHE A 433 16.56 -3.08 -5.90
CA PHE A 433 17.62 -3.02 -4.90
C PHE A 433 18.75 -2.07 -5.33
N ASN A 434 19.10 -1.13 -4.46
CA ASN A 434 20.30 -0.32 -4.60
C ASN A 434 20.94 -0.15 -3.21
N ALA A 435 22.15 -0.68 -3.02
CA ALA A 435 22.79 -0.69 -1.69
C ALA A 435 22.97 0.71 -1.06
N MET A 436 23.10 1.76 -1.87
CA MET A 436 23.29 3.12 -1.36
C MET A 436 21.97 3.82 -1.02
N GLU A 437 20.86 3.43 -1.65
CA GLU A 437 19.53 4.02 -1.43
C GLU A 437 18.62 3.11 -0.60
N ASN A 438 19.02 1.85 -0.36
CA ASN A 438 18.23 0.85 0.32
C ASN A 438 17.93 1.27 1.79
N PRO A 439 16.65 1.26 2.21
CA PRO A 439 16.26 1.77 3.52
C PRO A 439 16.80 0.93 4.69
N GLN A 440 17.02 -0.38 4.52
CA GLN A 440 17.61 -1.24 5.55
C GLN A 440 19.11 -0.97 5.73
N VAL A 441 19.85 -0.79 4.63
CA VAL A 441 21.28 -0.46 4.67
C VAL A 441 21.48 0.91 5.31
N LEU A 442 20.70 1.91 4.90
CA LEU A 442 20.74 3.25 5.49
C LEU A 442 20.38 3.24 6.99
N PHE A 443 19.48 2.35 7.41
CA PHE A 443 19.18 2.16 8.84
C PHE A 443 20.36 1.59 9.62
N VAL A 444 21.06 0.59 9.06
CA VAL A 444 22.28 0.07 9.69
C VAL A 444 23.34 1.17 9.79
N VAL A 445 23.51 1.99 8.75
CA VAL A 445 24.41 3.15 8.76
C VAL A 445 24.00 4.15 9.85
N LEU A 446 22.71 4.45 10.00
CA LEU A 446 22.20 5.30 11.09
C LEU A 446 22.59 4.76 12.47
N VAL A 447 22.31 3.48 12.73
CA VAL A 447 22.57 2.84 14.03
C VAL A 447 24.08 2.83 14.32
N VAL A 448 24.90 2.46 13.34
CA VAL A 448 26.36 2.44 13.48
C VAL A 448 26.90 3.85 13.72
N ALA A 449 26.49 4.84 12.94
CA ALA A 449 26.93 6.22 13.10
C ALA A 449 26.52 6.79 14.48
N ALA A 450 25.26 6.59 14.90
CA ALA A 450 24.78 7.02 16.21
C ALA A 450 25.54 6.36 17.36
N TYR A 451 25.81 5.04 17.25
CA TYR A 451 26.62 4.32 18.23
C TYR A 451 28.06 4.84 18.28
N VAL A 452 28.70 5.02 17.12
CA VAL A 452 30.08 5.52 17.03
C VAL A 452 30.20 6.94 17.60
N ILE A 453 29.30 7.85 17.23
CA ILE A 453 29.26 9.22 17.77
C ILE A 453 29.14 9.17 19.30
N SER A 454 28.16 8.45 19.84
CA SER A 454 27.95 8.36 21.29
C SER A 454 29.15 7.73 22.00
N ARG A 455 29.65 6.60 21.49
CA ARG A 455 30.74 5.83 22.12
C ARG A 455 32.05 6.59 22.10
N LEU A 456 32.41 7.22 20.98
CA LEU A 456 33.64 7.99 20.86
C LEU A 456 33.62 9.20 21.79
N GLN A 457 32.51 9.95 21.83
CA GLN A 457 32.37 11.12 22.69
C GLN A 457 32.43 10.76 24.18
N ASP A 458 31.76 9.69 24.62
CA ASP A 458 31.82 9.25 26.01
C ASP A 458 33.19 8.68 26.38
N SER A 459 33.79 7.84 25.51
CA SER A 459 35.13 7.29 25.76
C SER A 459 36.24 8.35 25.82
N ALA A 460 36.07 9.48 25.12
CA ALA A 460 37.01 10.60 25.16
C ALA A 460 36.93 11.33 26.51
N TYR A 461 35.72 11.52 27.04
CA TYR A 461 35.53 12.10 28.37
C TYR A 461 36.01 11.15 29.48
N ASP A 462 35.72 9.84 29.38
CA ASP A 462 36.16 8.86 30.38
C ASP A 462 37.69 8.82 30.49
N ARG A 463 38.41 8.78 29.36
CA ARG A 463 39.88 8.87 29.33
C ARG A 463 40.41 10.17 29.92
N TYR A 464 39.77 11.30 29.62
CA TYR A 464 40.12 12.59 30.20
C TYR A 464 39.93 12.61 31.72
N ARG A 465 38.84 12.02 32.23
CA ARG A 465 38.56 11.89 33.66
C ARG A 465 39.54 10.93 34.35
N GLU A 466 39.88 9.82 33.72
CA GLU A 466 40.81 8.81 34.25
C GLU A 466 42.25 9.32 34.35
N ALA A 467 42.66 10.19 33.42
CA ALA A 467 43.99 10.81 33.41
C ALA A 467 44.24 11.77 34.59
N HIS A 468 43.19 12.21 35.29
CA HIS A 468 43.33 13.01 36.51
C HIS A 468 43.47 12.11 37.77
N PRO A 469 44.32 12.49 38.75
CA PRO A 469 44.44 11.77 40.01
C PRO A 469 43.08 11.59 40.71
N SER A 470 42.88 10.47 41.41
CA SER A 470 41.60 10.08 42.03
C SER A 470 40.96 11.17 42.89
N VAL A 471 41.78 11.98 43.56
CA VAL A 471 41.38 13.10 44.42
C VAL A 471 40.69 14.23 43.64
N TYR A 472 41.09 14.47 42.38
CA TYR A 472 40.57 15.56 41.55
C TYR A 472 39.48 15.13 40.55
N ARG A 473 39.23 13.82 40.39
CA ARG A 473 38.20 13.29 39.47
C ARG A 473 36.79 13.87 39.67
N PRO A 474 36.31 14.15 40.89
CA PRO A 474 34.98 14.74 41.10
C PRO A 474 34.85 16.18 40.55
N ALA A 475 35.97 16.90 40.40
CA ALA A 475 36.00 18.28 39.93
C ALA A 475 36.07 18.41 38.39
N VAL A 476 36.25 17.30 37.66
CA VAL A 476 36.42 17.29 36.19
C VAL A 476 35.08 17.36 35.47
N HIS A 477 34.79 18.50 34.84
CA HIS A 477 33.49 18.77 34.22
C HIS A 477 33.42 18.29 32.76
N LYS A 478 32.29 17.64 32.42
CA LYS A 478 31.96 17.24 31.04
C LYS A 478 31.53 18.47 30.24
N ALA A 479 32.13 18.68 29.06
CA ALA A 479 31.76 19.77 28.15
C ALA A 479 30.36 19.50 27.55
N LYS A 480 29.32 20.05 28.18
CA LYS A 480 27.92 19.78 27.83
C LYS A 480 27.56 20.18 26.40
N TRP A 481 28.11 21.30 25.89
CA TRP A 481 27.82 21.82 24.56
C TRP A 481 28.26 20.86 23.44
N LEU A 482 29.44 20.25 23.59
CA LEU A 482 30.02 19.34 22.59
C LEU A 482 29.25 18.02 22.49
N HIS A 483 28.81 17.50 23.63
CA HIS A 483 27.92 16.33 23.70
C HIS A 483 26.51 16.65 23.19
N TRP A 484 26.04 17.88 23.37
CA TRP A 484 24.80 18.36 22.76
C TRP A 484 24.89 18.42 21.24
N LEU A 485 26.03 18.85 20.69
CA LEU A 485 26.26 18.90 19.26
C LEU A 485 26.23 17.49 18.63
N GLY A 486 26.78 16.49 19.34
CA GLY A 486 26.65 15.09 18.94
C GLY A 486 25.21 14.58 18.93
N ARG A 487 24.40 14.97 19.92
CA ARG A 487 22.96 14.63 19.95
C ARG A 487 22.18 15.30 18.82
N ILE A 488 22.49 16.56 18.50
CA ILE A 488 21.89 17.28 17.38
C ILE A 488 22.24 16.58 16.06
N ALA A 489 23.51 16.18 15.86
CA ALA A 489 23.91 15.44 14.67
C ALA A 489 23.16 14.12 14.53
N ILE A 490 23.01 13.36 15.62
CA ILE A 490 22.20 12.13 15.62
C ILE A 490 20.73 12.43 15.28
N LEU A 491 20.16 13.51 15.81
CA LEU A 491 18.78 13.92 15.51
C LEU A 491 18.62 14.26 14.02
N LEU A 492 19.57 14.98 13.43
CA LEU A 492 19.57 15.27 12.00
C LEU A 492 19.70 14.01 11.14
N LEU A 493 20.55 13.06 11.53
CA LEU A 493 20.64 11.76 10.86
C LEU A 493 19.31 10.99 10.94
N ILE A 494 18.65 11.00 12.10
CA ILE A 494 17.32 10.39 12.25
C ILE A 494 16.31 11.08 11.32
N LEU A 495 16.27 12.40 11.29
CA LEU A 495 15.36 13.17 10.44
C LEU A 495 15.54 12.83 8.95
N PHE A 496 16.77 12.92 8.45
CA PHE A 496 17.06 12.67 7.03
C PHE A 496 16.99 11.20 6.64
N TYR A 497 17.12 10.28 7.60
CA TYR A 497 16.80 8.88 7.38
C TYR A 497 15.29 8.71 7.15
N PHE A 498 14.45 9.15 8.09
CA PHE A 498 13.01 8.94 8.01
C PHE A 498 12.36 9.75 6.90
N VAL A 499 12.79 10.99 6.66
CA VAL A 499 12.19 11.91 5.69
C VAL A 499 13.28 12.55 4.82
N PRO A 500 13.81 11.83 3.81
CA PRO A 500 14.85 12.35 2.92
C PRO A 500 14.37 13.51 2.03
N THR A 501 13.06 13.70 1.89
CA THR A 501 12.45 14.84 1.17
C THR A 501 12.10 16.01 2.09
N ALA A 502 12.59 16.07 3.34
CA ALA A 502 12.21 17.11 4.31
C ALA A 502 12.41 18.55 3.81
N PHE A 503 13.35 18.78 2.89
CA PHE A 503 13.58 20.08 2.27
C PHE A 503 12.41 20.56 1.38
N PHE A 504 11.67 19.65 0.75
CA PHE A 504 10.56 19.99 -0.15
C PHE A 504 9.46 20.78 0.57
N VAL A 505 9.18 20.44 1.83
CA VAL A 505 8.17 21.12 2.64
C VAL A 505 8.57 22.56 3.02
N VAL A 506 9.88 22.84 3.05
CA VAL A 506 10.41 24.20 3.26
C VAL A 506 10.56 24.95 1.93
N GLY A 507 10.06 24.39 0.81
CA GLY A 507 10.14 24.95 -0.53
C GLY A 507 11.48 24.73 -1.24
N LEU A 508 12.41 24.00 -0.62
CA LEU A 508 13.69 23.62 -1.23
C LEU A 508 13.51 22.30 -1.97
N ARG A 509 13.52 22.32 -3.30
CA ARG A 509 13.37 21.13 -4.17
C ARG A 509 14.65 20.27 -4.20
N VAL A 510 15.10 19.83 -3.02
CA VAL A 510 16.33 19.07 -2.82
C VAL A 510 16.00 17.74 -2.16
N TYR A 511 16.38 16.64 -2.83
CA TYR A 511 16.27 15.29 -2.29
C TYR A 511 17.59 14.88 -1.61
N PHE A 512 17.52 14.49 -0.34
CA PHE A 512 18.68 14.02 0.40
C PHE A 512 18.95 12.55 0.09
N ASN A 513 19.74 12.32 -0.96
CA ASN A 513 20.01 11.00 -1.51
C ASN A 513 20.88 10.13 -0.58
N GLY A 514 20.85 8.82 -0.83
CA GLY A 514 21.62 7.82 -0.12
C GLY A 514 23.12 8.13 -0.03
N PRO A 515 23.82 8.39 -1.16
CA PRO A 515 25.25 8.76 -1.14
C PRO A 515 25.57 9.97 -0.25
N ALA A 516 24.74 11.02 -0.26
CA ALA A 516 24.91 12.17 0.63
C ALA A 516 24.71 11.77 2.10
N TYR A 517 23.75 10.89 2.38
CA TYR A 517 23.52 10.35 3.72
C TYR A 517 24.73 9.59 4.25
N PHE A 518 25.31 8.68 3.45
CA PHE A 518 26.54 7.97 3.81
C PHE A 518 27.68 8.94 4.13
N PHE A 519 27.88 9.94 3.27
CA PHE A 519 28.93 10.94 3.46
C PHE A 519 28.73 11.73 4.77
N VAL A 520 27.51 12.23 5.03
CA VAL A 520 27.20 12.99 6.24
C VAL A 520 27.30 12.13 7.49
N ALA A 521 26.83 10.89 7.46
CA ALA A 521 26.95 9.96 8.59
C ALA A 521 28.43 9.67 8.95
N LEU A 522 29.26 9.42 7.93
CA LEU A 522 30.69 9.19 8.11
C LEU A 522 31.40 10.46 8.60
N ALA A 523 31.15 11.59 7.95
CA ALA A 523 31.76 12.87 8.30
C ALA A 523 31.37 13.31 9.73
N ALA A 524 30.11 13.18 10.12
CA ALA A 524 29.65 13.45 11.48
C ALA A 524 30.34 12.54 12.50
N SER A 525 30.45 11.24 12.20
CA SER A 525 31.12 10.27 13.07
C SER A 525 32.60 10.58 13.28
N LEU A 526 33.31 10.91 12.20
CA LEU A 526 34.75 11.23 12.25
C LEU A 526 35.01 12.59 12.92
N THR A 527 34.29 13.64 12.51
CA THR A 527 34.52 15.00 13.02
C THR A 527 34.16 15.12 14.50
N LEU A 528 33.03 14.55 14.93
CA LEU A 528 32.64 14.57 16.33
C LEU A 528 33.52 13.64 17.16
N GLY A 529 33.85 12.46 16.66
CA GLY A 529 34.73 11.52 17.37
C GLY A 529 36.14 12.08 17.58
N LEU A 530 36.82 12.46 16.50
CA LEU A 530 38.18 13.00 16.53
C LEU A 530 38.24 14.39 17.16
N GLY A 531 37.28 15.27 16.82
CA GLY A 531 37.20 16.61 17.39
C GLY A 531 37.00 16.57 18.91
N THR A 532 36.15 15.68 19.41
CA THR A 532 35.95 15.53 20.86
C THR A 532 37.19 14.99 21.56
N ARG A 533 37.90 14.04 20.94
CA ARG A 533 39.17 13.55 21.46
C ARG A 533 40.26 14.62 21.49
N ALA A 534 40.41 15.40 20.41
CA ALA A 534 41.37 16.49 20.33
C ALA A 534 41.10 17.58 21.37
N TYR A 535 39.83 17.97 21.53
CA TYR A 535 39.40 18.94 22.53
C TYR A 535 39.78 18.53 23.96
N TYR A 536 39.44 17.30 24.37
CA TYR A 536 39.76 16.83 25.71
C TYR A 536 41.26 16.59 25.92
N ARG A 537 42.01 16.24 24.86
CA ARG A 537 43.47 16.14 24.93
C ARG A 537 44.11 17.51 25.16
N GLN A 538 43.71 18.52 24.40
CA GLN A 538 44.19 19.90 24.60
C GLN A 538 43.89 20.38 26.03
N ARG A 539 42.69 20.10 26.55
CA ARG A 539 42.31 20.42 27.94
C ARG A 539 43.13 19.69 29.00
N LEU A 540 43.69 18.53 28.67
CA LEU A 540 44.62 17.82 29.55
C LEU A 540 46.00 18.46 29.52
N GLU A 541 46.47 18.89 28.35
CA GLU A 541 47.76 19.56 28.16
C GLU A 541 47.78 20.98 28.78
N GLU A 542 46.63 21.66 28.82
CA GLU A 542 46.44 22.96 29.48
C GLU A 542 46.25 22.87 31.01
N ALA A 543 46.17 21.66 31.58
CA ALA A 543 46.00 21.48 33.02
C ALA A 543 47.31 21.83 33.77
N PRO A 544 47.26 22.64 34.85
CA PRO A 544 48.46 22.98 35.62
C PRO A 544 49.11 21.72 36.22
N PRO A 545 50.46 21.63 36.31
CA PRO A 545 51.11 20.51 36.97
C PRO A 545 50.67 20.43 38.44
N PRO A 546 50.62 19.20 39.03
CA PRO A 546 50.25 19.05 40.43
C PRO A 546 51.21 19.86 41.30
N GLY A 547 50.67 20.75 42.14
CA GLY A 547 51.45 21.51 43.11
C GLY A 547 52.23 20.58 44.06
N PRO A 548 53.39 21.01 44.58
CA PRO A 548 54.26 20.15 45.38
C PRO A 548 53.54 19.64 46.63
N ALA A 549 53.75 18.35 46.93
CA ALA A 549 53.22 17.72 48.13
C ALA A 549 53.67 18.48 49.38
N ILE A 550 52.70 18.89 50.20
CA ILE A 550 52.93 19.53 51.49
C ILE A 550 53.63 18.51 52.39
N GLN A 551 54.90 18.78 52.75
CA GLN A 551 55.60 18.06 53.80
C GLN A 551 55.00 18.45 55.16
N PRO A 552 54.72 17.50 56.06
CA PRO A 552 54.33 17.83 57.43
C PRO A 552 55.52 18.48 58.15
N ALA A 553 55.28 19.65 58.72
CA ALA A 553 56.25 20.40 59.49
C ALA A 553 56.52 19.70 60.84
N ASP A 554 57.80 19.60 61.15
CA ASP A 554 58.35 19.18 62.43
C ASP A 554 57.77 20.00 63.61
N GLY A 555 57.37 19.30 64.66
CA GLY A 555 56.99 19.84 65.95
C GLY A 555 57.48 18.90 67.04
N ASP A 556 58.36 19.40 67.88
CA ASP A 556 59.31 18.65 68.70
C ASP A 556 58.71 17.78 69.81
N VAL A 557 59.51 16.76 70.14
CA VAL A 557 59.36 15.70 71.13
C VAL A 557 59.64 16.21 72.55
N GLU A 558 58.81 15.83 73.52
CA GLU A 558 59.25 15.61 74.90
C GLU A 558 58.82 14.21 75.37
N ALA A 559 59.76 13.52 76.02
CA ALA A 559 59.82 12.08 76.18
C ALA A 559 59.51 11.60 77.62
N GLY A 560 58.85 10.45 77.70
CA GLY A 560 59.06 9.40 78.72
C GLY A 560 57.88 9.11 79.68
N PRO A 561 57.69 7.86 80.17
CA PRO A 561 58.45 6.64 79.91
C PRO A 561 57.65 5.51 79.21
N GLU A 562 58.41 4.57 78.64
CA GLU A 562 57.95 3.24 78.22
C GLU A 562 57.21 2.54 79.36
N VAL A 563 55.96 2.14 79.08
CA VAL A 563 55.32 1.03 79.77
C VAL A 563 55.07 -0.02 78.71
N ALA A 564 55.78 -1.14 78.87
CA ALA A 564 55.45 -2.38 78.19
C ALA A 564 54.04 -2.79 78.60
N GLU A 565 53.08 -2.66 77.70
CA GLU A 565 51.82 -3.38 77.83
C GLU A 565 51.91 -4.61 76.94
N GLU A 566 52.16 -5.72 77.63
CA GLU A 566 51.77 -7.06 77.22
C GLU A 566 50.40 -6.99 76.53
N VAL A 567 50.35 -7.46 75.28
CA VAL A 567 49.09 -7.79 74.64
C VAL A 567 48.50 -8.95 75.45
N GLU A 568 47.58 -8.63 76.35
CA GLU A 568 46.71 -9.63 76.97
C GLU A 568 45.99 -10.37 75.82
N GLU A 569 46.41 -11.62 75.61
CA GLU A 569 45.69 -12.59 74.81
C GLU A 569 44.29 -12.74 75.39
N ALA A 570 43.31 -12.11 74.72
CA ALA A 570 41.90 -12.39 74.96
C ALA A 570 41.65 -13.90 74.79
N PRO A 571 40.94 -14.54 75.73
CA PRO A 571 40.84 -16.00 75.79
C PRO A 571 40.21 -16.58 74.52
N ALA A 572 40.90 -17.52 73.89
CA ALA A 572 40.41 -18.24 72.71
C ALA A 572 39.27 -19.19 73.10
N VAL A 573 38.05 -18.95 72.60
CA VAL A 573 36.88 -19.73 73.04
C VAL A 573 36.49 -20.85 72.08
N VAL A 574 36.84 -20.83 70.77
CA VAL A 574 36.44 -21.93 69.85
C VAL A 574 37.36 -22.10 68.62
N HIS A 575 37.57 -23.34 68.15
CA HIS A 575 38.22 -23.65 66.87
C HIS A 575 37.22 -23.87 65.72
N CYS A 576 37.58 -23.43 64.50
CA CYS A 576 36.80 -23.70 63.30
C CYS A 576 36.91 -25.17 62.88
N THR A 577 35.79 -25.88 62.81
CA THR A 577 35.72 -27.33 62.49
C THR A 577 36.10 -27.66 61.04
N HIS A 578 36.19 -26.67 60.14
CA HIS A 578 36.56 -26.90 58.72
C HIS A 578 38.05 -26.67 58.45
N CYS A 579 38.62 -25.57 58.94
CA CYS A 579 40.02 -25.22 58.67
C CYS A 579 40.94 -25.36 59.88
N LEU A 580 40.40 -25.78 61.03
CA LEU A 580 41.11 -26.07 62.30
C LEU A 580 41.86 -24.88 62.91
N ARG A 581 41.64 -23.67 62.41
CA ARG A 581 42.19 -22.43 62.96
C ARG A 581 41.32 -21.89 64.11
N THR A 582 41.96 -21.23 65.07
CA THR A 582 41.32 -20.54 66.20
C THR A 582 40.43 -19.40 65.70
N ILE A 583 39.28 -19.22 66.34
CA ILE A 583 38.39 -18.08 66.11
C ILE A 583 38.60 -17.11 67.29
N HIS A 584 38.94 -15.86 66.99
CA HIS A 584 39.18 -14.83 67.99
C HIS A 584 37.89 -14.10 68.40
N GLU A 585 37.83 -13.58 69.63
CA GLU A 585 36.69 -12.82 70.16
C GLU A 585 36.43 -11.58 69.29
N GLY A 586 35.22 -11.48 68.72
CA GLY A 586 34.83 -10.40 67.80
C GLY A 586 34.69 -10.80 66.32
N GLU A 587 35.17 -11.99 65.92
CA GLU A 587 34.95 -12.50 64.56
C GLU A 587 33.54 -13.10 64.40
N GLN A 588 32.88 -12.80 63.27
CA GLN A 588 31.57 -13.38 62.96
C GLN A 588 31.71 -14.89 62.70
N THR A 589 31.01 -15.69 63.50
CA THR A 589 31.03 -17.15 63.41
C THR A 589 29.69 -17.73 62.99
N TYR A 590 29.73 -18.90 62.36
CA TYR A 590 28.57 -19.73 62.12
C TYR A 590 28.57 -20.92 63.10
N ALA A 591 27.55 -21.00 63.96
CA ALA A 591 27.34 -22.09 64.89
C ALA A 591 26.27 -23.05 64.35
N CYS A 592 26.64 -24.30 64.12
CA CYS A 592 25.70 -25.35 63.71
C CYS A 592 24.96 -25.92 64.93
N SER A 593 23.70 -26.35 64.73
CA SER A 593 22.87 -26.98 65.78
C SER A 593 23.45 -28.27 66.38
N CYS A 594 24.51 -28.84 65.81
CA CYS A 594 25.24 -29.97 66.38
C CYS A 594 26.43 -29.58 67.28
N GLY A 595 26.63 -28.28 67.53
CA GLY A 595 27.73 -27.76 68.35
C GLY A 595 29.03 -27.51 67.60
N ALA A 596 29.06 -27.62 66.27
CA ALA A 596 30.23 -27.29 65.44
C ALA A 596 30.26 -25.79 65.08
N PHE A 597 31.44 -25.18 65.18
CA PHE A 597 31.66 -23.76 64.86
C PHE A 597 32.56 -23.59 63.63
N TYR A 598 32.31 -22.54 62.85
CA TYR A 598 33.03 -22.22 61.62
C TYR A 598 33.26 -20.71 61.49
N HIS A 599 34.36 -20.30 60.85
CA HIS A 599 34.46 -18.93 60.33
C HIS A 599 33.34 -18.68 59.30
N MET A 600 32.76 -17.48 59.25
CA MET A 600 31.70 -17.16 58.30
C MET A 600 32.12 -17.40 56.83
N SER A 601 33.38 -17.11 56.49
CA SER A 601 33.95 -17.39 55.16
C SER A 601 34.11 -18.89 54.87
N CYS A 602 34.45 -19.70 55.87
CA CYS A 602 34.52 -21.16 55.75
C CYS A 602 33.12 -21.78 55.65
N ALA A 603 32.12 -21.23 56.34
CA ALA A 603 30.73 -21.68 56.27
C ALA A 603 30.09 -21.38 54.90
N ALA A 604 30.39 -20.22 54.29
CA ALA A 604 29.86 -19.83 52.98
C ALA A 604 30.27 -20.78 51.83
N GLY A 605 31.39 -21.50 51.98
CA GLY A 605 31.87 -22.49 51.01
C GLY A 605 31.28 -23.90 51.19
N LEU A 606 30.48 -24.15 52.23
CA LEU A 606 30.01 -25.49 52.61
C LEU A 606 28.48 -25.59 52.52
N MET A 607 27.98 -26.48 51.66
CA MET A 607 26.53 -26.73 51.50
C MET A 607 25.90 -27.45 52.70
N ARG A 608 26.67 -28.27 53.42
CA ARG A 608 26.23 -29.04 54.59
C ARG A 608 27.36 -29.09 55.61
N CYS A 609 27.00 -29.14 56.89
CA CYS A 609 27.94 -29.35 57.97
C CYS A 609 28.62 -30.73 57.82
N PRO A 610 29.96 -30.80 57.71
CA PRO A 610 30.67 -32.08 57.62
C PRO A 610 30.43 -33.01 58.81
N ASN A 611 30.15 -32.45 60.00
CA ASN A 611 30.00 -33.21 61.23
C ASN A 611 28.61 -33.87 61.36
N CYS A 612 27.52 -33.12 61.15
CA CYS A 612 26.16 -33.65 61.32
C CYS A 612 25.33 -33.76 60.04
N ARG A 613 25.89 -33.36 58.89
CA ARG A 613 25.25 -33.33 57.56
C ARG A 613 23.98 -32.47 57.43
N LYS A 614 23.63 -31.69 58.47
CA LYS A 614 22.58 -30.67 58.39
C LYS A 614 23.04 -29.48 57.53
N PRO A 615 22.13 -28.82 56.80
CA PRO A 615 22.47 -27.63 56.00
C PRO A 615 23.01 -26.51 56.90
N ILE A 616 24.02 -25.80 56.40
CA ILE A 616 24.58 -24.61 57.06
C ILE A 616 23.64 -23.44 56.74
N ALA A 617 22.92 -22.97 57.74
CA ALA A 617 21.97 -21.86 57.63
C ALA A 617 22.70 -20.61 57.10
N GLY A 618 22.35 -20.25 55.88
CA GLY A 618 23.13 -19.39 54.98
C GLY A 618 22.99 -19.85 53.54
N ILE A 619 22.65 -21.12 53.32
CA ILE A 619 22.18 -21.67 52.04
C ILE A 619 20.82 -22.36 52.24
N ASP A 620 19.83 -21.57 52.64
CA ASP A 620 18.43 -21.80 52.25
C ASP A 620 18.08 -20.80 51.14
N ARG A 621 18.56 -21.09 49.94
CA ARG A 621 17.89 -20.66 48.70
C ARG A 621 17.68 -21.86 47.80
N VAL A 622 16.93 -22.81 48.31
CA VAL A 622 16.09 -23.67 47.49
C VAL A 622 14.71 -23.66 48.14
N GLY A 623 13.83 -22.77 47.66
CA GLY A 623 12.40 -23.06 47.69
C GLY A 623 11.44 -22.10 48.41
N GLU A 624 11.88 -21.02 49.06
CA GLU A 624 10.93 -19.98 49.48
C GLU A 624 10.69 -19.02 48.31
N LYS A 625 9.64 -19.29 47.53
CA LYS A 625 9.08 -18.31 46.60
C LYS A 625 8.63 -17.12 47.43
N ARG A 626 9.43 -16.04 47.44
CA ARG A 626 9.02 -14.74 47.99
C ARG A 626 7.63 -14.42 47.47
N SER A 627 6.68 -14.10 48.35
CA SER A 627 5.32 -13.77 47.97
C SER A 627 5.11 -12.26 47.95
N MET A 628 4.47 -11.72 46.93
CA MET A 628 4.05 -10.31 46.85
C MET A 628 2.53 -10.19 47.00
N SER A 629 2.06 -9.12 47.64
CA SER A 629 0.64 -8.81 47.71
C SER A 629 0.19 -8.08 46.44
N MET A 630 -0.85 -8.58 45.77
CA MET A 630 -1.48 -7.94 44.63
C MET A 630 -3.00 -7.82 44.83
N ARG A 631 -3.62 -6.80 44.24
CA ARG A 631 -5.08 -6.62 44.30
C ARG A 631 -5.76 -7.30 43.12
N CYS A 632 -6.80 -8.10 43.36
CA CYS A 632 -7.58 -8.74 42.31
C CYS A 632 -8.32 -7.71 41.46
N SER A 633 -8.20 -7.79 40.14
CA SER A 633 -8.91 -6.89 39.21
C SER A 633 -10.43 -7.11 39.18
N SER A 634 -10.90 -8.29 39.59
CA SER A 634 -12.32 -8.65 39.55
C SER A 634 -13.10 -8.23 40.81
N CYS A 635 -12.54 -8.41 42.01
CA CYS A 635 -13.24 -8.11 43.28
C CYS A 635 -12.54 -7.08 44.18
N GLY A 636 -11.31 -6.67 43.86
CA GLY A 636 -10.56 -5.71 44.67
C GLY A 636 -9.91 -6.29 45.93
N GLU A 637 -10.04 -7.59 46.19
CA GLU A 637 -9.43 -8.26 47.34
C GLU A 637 -7.90 -8.39 47.19
N VAL A 638 -7.15 -8.23 48.27
CA VAL A 638 -5.69 -8.37 48.26
C VAL A 638 -5.31 -9.84 48.42
N GLN A 639 -4.48 -10.34 47.50
CA GLN A 639 -4.07 -11.74 47.40
C GLN A 639 -2.55 -11.82 47.42
N THR A 640 -2.01 -12.82 48.12
CA THR A 640 -0.58 -13.08 48.16
C THR A 640 -0.20 -14.03 47.02
N VAL A 641 0.65 -13.58 46.10
CA VAL A 641 1.09 -14.36 44.94
C VAL A 641 2.60 -14.63 44.96
N PRO A 642 3.07 -15.76 44.43
CA PRO A 642 4.50 -16.04 44.31
C PRO A 642 5.19 -15.04 43.36
N GLU A 643 6.35 -14.50 43.76
CA GLU A 643 7.19 -13.62 42.94
C GLU A 643 7.64 -14.37 41.67
N GLY A 644 7.32 -13.80 40.51
CA GLY A 644 7.60 -14.39 39.19
C GLY A 644 6.49 -15.27 38.60
N ALA A 645 5.40 -15.56 39.34
CA ALA A 645 4.23 -16.21 38.76
C ALA A 645 3.38 -15.18 37.99
N ASP A 646 2.90 -15.54 36.79
CA ASP A 646 2.03 -14.67 36.01
C ASP A 646 0.68 -14.50 36.73
N PRO A 647 0.30 -13.28 37.14
CA PRO A 647 -0.97 -13.05 37.84
C PRO A 647 -2.21 -13.42 36.99
N ARG A 648 -2.09 -13.51 35.66
CA ARG A 648 -3.20 -13.94 34.78
C ARG A 648 -3.49 -15.44 34.95
N THR A 649 -2.48 -16.24 35.31
CA THR A 649 -2.60 -17.69 35.51
C THR A 649 -2.91 -18.09 36.95
N LEU A 650 -3.13 -17.13 37.85
CA LEU A 650 -3.49 -17.34 39.27
C LEU A 650 -4.95 -16.94 39.60
N THR A 651 -5.62 -17.69 40.48
CA THR A 651 -7.03 -17.49 40.84
C THR A 651 -7.12 -16.68 42.13
N CYS A 652 -8.18 -15.89 42.26
CA CYS A 652 -8.52 -15.21 43.49
C CYS A 652 -9.17 -16.19 44.46
N ALA A 653 -8.63 -16.31 45.68
CA ALA A 653 -9.22 -17.16 46.71
C ALA A 653 -10.62 -16.67 47.18
N SER A 654 -10.93 -15.39 46.96
CA SER A 654 -12.21 -14.79 47.38
C SER A 654 -13.31 -14.93 46.32
N CYS A 655 -13.04 -14.59 45.05
CA CYS A 655 -14.08 -14.59 44.01
C CYS A 655 -13.93 -15.70 42.95
N GLY A 656 -12.88 -16.52 43.01
CA GLY A 656 -12.61 -17.60 42.05
C GLY A 656 -12.17 -17.15 40.65
N GLY A 657 -12.26 -15.85 40.32
CA GLY A 657 -11.81 -15.29 39.04
C GLY A 657 -10.29 -15.14 38.95
N SER A 658 -9.78 -14.81 37.76
CA SER A 658 -8.34 -14.52 37.59
C SER A 658 -7.91 -13.26 38.35
N LEU A 659 -6.67 -13.24 38.87
CA LEU A 659 -6.15 -12.10 39.62
C LEU A 659 -5.92 -10.86 38.75
N ARG A 660 -5.67 -11.05 37.45
CA ARG A 660 -5.53 -10.00 36.44
C ARG A 660 -6.27 -10.38 35.15
N SER A 661 -6.87 -9.40 34.48
CA SER A 661 -7.52 -9.55 33.17
C SER A 661 -6.50 -9.68 32.04
N LEU A 662 -6.92 -10.20 30.88
CA LEU A 662 -6.13 -10.16 29.65
C LEU A 662 -6.04 -8.73 29.10
N ASP A 663 -4.98 -8.42 28.35
CA ASP A 663 -4.86 -7.13 27.67
C ASP A 663 -5.75 -7.13 26.42
N ALA A 664 -6.47 -6.03 26.17
CA ALA A 664 -7.29 -5.90 24.97
C ALA A 664 -6.43 -5.76 23.71
N GLY A 665 -6.92 -6.27 22.57
CA GLY A 665 -6.29 -6.16 21.26
C GLY A 665 -5.14 -7.13 21.00
N LYS A 666 -4.85 -8.06 21.93
CA LYS A 666 -3.87 -9.13 21.77
C LYS A 666 -4.51 -10.48 21.47
N ARG A 667 -3.71 -11.42 20.97
CA ARG A 667 -4.11 -12.78 20.64
C ARG A 667 -3.47 -13.78 21.59
N TYR A 668 -4.28 -14.55 22.31
CA TYR A 668 -3.84 -15.49 23.33
C TYR A 668 -4.19 -16.93 22.96
N LEU A 669 -3.22 -17.84 23.08
CA LEU A 669 -3.46 -19.28 23.01
C LEU A 669 -3.45 -19.89 24.41
N LEU A 670 -4.51 -20.58 24.77
CA LEU A 670 -4.72 -21.17 26.10
C LEU A 670 -4.62 -22.68 26.01
N VAL A 671 -3.69 -23.25 26.78
CA VAL A 671 -3.62 -24.70 26.98
C VAL A 671 -4.39 -25.01 28.26
N ALA A 672 -5.65 -25.40 28.12
CA ALA A 672 -6.57 -25.57 29.24
C ALA A 672 -7.57 -26.70 28.99
N SER A 673 -7.69 -27.62 29.94
CA SER A 673 -8.65 -28.72 29.93
C SER A 673 -10.08 -28.23 30.16
N ASN A 674 -10.26 -27.22 31.00
CA ASN A 674 -11.56 -26.69 31.39
C ASN A 674 -12.01 -25.52 30.50
N PRO A 675 -13.10 -25.64 29.72
CA PRO A 675 -13.60 -24.57 28.86
C PRO A 675 -14.07 -23.34 29.65
N ALA A 676 -14.49 -23.50 30.90
CA ALA A 676 -14.99 -22.41 31.75
C ALA A 676 -13.99 -21.26 31.91
N ILE A 677 -12.69 -21.56 31.83
CA ILE A 677 -11.61 -20.58 31.94
C ILE A 677 -11.67 -19.57 30.77
N ALA A 678 -11.79 -20.06 29.53
CA ALA A 678 -11.83 -19.21 28.34
C ALA A 678 -13.13 -18.39 28.30
N PHE A 679 -14.27 -18.99 28.68
CA PHE A 679 -15.54 -18.29 28.77
C PHE A 679 -15.59 -17.26 29.90
N HIS A 680 -14.88 -17.47 31.00
CA HIS A 680 -14.74 -16.47 32.06
C HIS A 680 -13.98 -15.23 31.57
N TRP A 681 -12.89 -15.41 30.81
CA TRP A 681 -12.16 -14.28 30.22
C TRP A 681 -12.91 -13.59 29.10
N LEU A 682 -13.68 -14.34 28.31
CA LEU A 682 -14.64 -13.75 27.37
C LEU A 682 -15.61 -12.82 28.11
N ALA A 683 -16.22 -13.29 29.20
CA ALA A 683 -17.15 -12.49 30.00
C ALA A 683 -16.49 -11.28 30.66
N ASP A 684 -15.25 -11.40 31.14
CA ASP A 684 -14.48 -10.31 31.73
C ASP A 684 -14.16 -9.20 30.70
N LEU A 685 -13.73 -9.59 29.49
CA LEU A 685 -13.44 -8.65 28.40
C LEU A 685 -14.70 -8.01 27.81
N CYS A 686 -15.86 -8.66 27.93
CA CYS A 686 -17.15 -8.10 27.50
C CYS A 686 -17.75 -7.09 28.50
N LYS A 687 -17.18 -6.95 29.71
CA LYS A 687 -17.60 -5.92 30.67
C LYS A 687 -17.49 -4.54 30.02
N GLY A 688 -18.60 -3.81 29.95
CA GLY A 688 -18.71 -2.54 29.22
C GLY A 688 -19.46 -2.61 27.87
N GLY A 689 -20.08 -3.74 27.53
CA GLY A 689 -20.98 -3.85 26.38
C GLY A 689 -20.28 -4.06 25.04
N LYS A 690 -19.09 -4.67 25.06
CA LYS A 690 -18.33 -5.01 23.85
C LYS A 690 -18.94 -6.26 23.19
N PRO A 691 -19.01 -6.30 21.84
CA PRO A 691 -19.52 -7.46 21.13
C PRO A 691 -18.55 -8.65 21.23
N ALA A 692 -19.12 -9.86 21.23
CA ALA A 692 -18.35 -11.11 21.31
C ALA A 692 -18.84 -12.15 20.31
N LEU A 693 -17.90 -12.88 19.75
CA LEU A 693 -18.12 -14.01 18.84
C LEU A 693 -17.40 -15.26 19.36
N VAL A 694 -18.11 -16.38 19.43
CA VAL A 694 -17.57 -17.68 19.81
C VAL A 694 -17.69 -18.63 18.63
N ILE A 695 -16.57 -19.22 18.21
CA ILE A 695 -16.51 -20.27 17.21
C ILE A 695 -16.14 -21.56 17.94
N THR A 696 -17.00 -22.57 17.87
CA THR A 696 -16.89 -23.77 18.71
C THR A 696 -17.53 -24.99 18.04
N PRO A 697 -17.02 -26.21 18.26
CA PRO A 697 -17.70 -27.44 17.82
C PRO A 697 -18.93 -27.78 18.68
N ALA A 698 -19.04 -27.20 19.88
CA ALA A 698 -20.12 -27.47 20.81
C ALA A 698 -21.46 -26.83 20.37
N ALA A 699 -22.58 -27.42 20.81
CA ALA A 699 -23.91 -26.91 20.51
C ALA A 699 -24.16 -25.54 21.18
N PRO A 700 -24.62 -24.50 20.44
CA PRO A 700 -24.82 -23.16 20.98
C PRO A 700 -25.76 -23.11 22.18
N ASP A 701 -26.84 -23.90 22.16
CA ASP A 701 -27.84 -23.91 23.24
C ASP A 701 -27.26 -24.45 24.55
N ARG A 702 -26.37 -25.45 24.46
CA ARG A 702 -25.64 -25.96 25.62
C ARG A 702 -24.73 -24.88 26.21
N LEU A 703 -23.92 -24.20 25.37
CA LEU A 703 -23.00 -23.17 25.84
C LEU A 703 -23.72 -21.96 26.45
N ARG A 704 -24.87 -21.57 25.89
CA ARG A 704 -25.69 -20.49 26.43
C ARG A 704 -26.25 -20.83 27.82
N LEU A 705 -26.67 -22.07 28.03
CA LEU A 705 -27.13 -22.56 29.33
C LEU A 705 -25.99 -22.70 30.35
N GLU A 706 -24.84 -23.21 29.92
CA GLU A 706 -23.70 -23.55 30.77
C GLU A 706 -22.90 -22.31 31.22
N PHE A 707 -22.74 -21.30 30.34
CA PHE A 707 -21.88 -20.12 30.60
C PHE A 707 -22.62 -18.78 30.59
N GLY A 708 -23.94 -18.76 30.38
CA GLY A 708 -24.75 -17.54 30.52
C GLY A 708 -24.41 -16.44 29.48
N LEU A 709 -24.15 -16.84 28.23
CA LEU A 709 -23.73 -15.96 27.12
C LEU A 709 -24.86 -15.02 26.62
N LYS A 710 -25.22 -14.01 27.41
CA LYS A 710 -26.19 -12.98 27.02
C LYS A 710 -25.53 -11.94 26.11
N GLY A 711 -25.83 -11.99 24.81
CA GLY A 711 -25.36 -11.00 23.82
C GLY A 711 -24.13 -11.40 23.00
N ALA A 712 -23.54 -12.57 23.22
CA ALA A 712 -22.47 -13.10 22.37
C ALA A 712 -23.04 -13.94 21.21
N GLN A 713 -22.54 -13.71 20.00
CA GLN A 713 -22.84 -14.54 18.84
C GLN A 713 -22.08 -15.86 18.97
N VAL A 714 -22.75 -17.00 18.76
CA VAL A 714 -22.14 -18.33 18.84
C VAL A 714 -22.33 -19.03 17.50
N VAL A 715 -21.22 -19.41 16.88
CA VAL A 715 -21.15 -20.13 15.60
C VAL A 715 -20.69 -21.54 15.89
N GLN A 716 -21.58 -22.49 15.61
CA GLN A 716 -21.26 -23.90 15.71
C GLN A 716 -20.49 -24.34 14.47
N VAL A 717 -19.40 -25.07 14.66
CA VAL A 717 -18.61 -25.71 13.59
C VAL A 717 -18.82 -27.21 13.68
N SER A 718 -19.66 -27.75 12.78
CA SER A 718 -20.02 -29.16 12.78
C SER A 718 -20.50 -29.59 11.40
N ALA A 719 -20.09 -30.79 10.96
CA ALA A 719 -20.55 -31.37 9.70
C ALA A 719 -21.99 -31.93 9.79
N GLN A 720 -22.53 -32.09 11.00
CA GLN A 720 -23.76 -32.85 11.27
C GLN A 720 -24.93 -31.97 11.74
N ALA A 721 -24.65 -30.76 12.23
CA ALA A 721 -25.67 -29.87 12.78
C ALA A 721 -26.27 -28.94 11.69
N ALA A 722 -27.59 -28.81 11.68
CA ALA A 722 -28.29 -27.93 10.74
C ALA A 722 -27.98 -26.45 11.03
N GLY A 723 -27.51 -25.71 10.02
CA GLY A 723 -27.11 -24.30 10.15
C GLY A 723 -25.72 -24.07 10.77
N ALA A 724 -24.97 -25.14 11.06
CA ALA A 724 -23.57 -25.04 11.48
C ALA A 724 -22.64 -24.82 10.28
N VAL A 725 -21.46 -24.27 10.55
CA VAL A 725 -20.39 -24.15 9.56
C VAL A 725 -19.73 -25.51 9.41
N ASP A 726 -19.69 -26.02 8.18
CA ASP A 726 -18.95 -27.24 7.87
C ASP A 726 -17.45 -27.00 8.18
N PRO A 727 -16.82 -27.81 9.04
CA PRO A 727 -15.41 -27.69 9.37
C PRO A 727 -14.50 -27.63 8.12
N ARG A 728 -14.85 -28.33 7.04
CA ARG A 728 -14.06 -28.34 5.79
C ARG A 728 -14.24 -27.08 4.94
N LYS A 729 -15.20 -26.23 5.30
CA LYS A 729 -15.53 -24.95 4.64
C LYS A 729 -15.41 -23.76 5.60
N LEU A 730 -14.56 -23.89 6.62
CA LEU A 730 -14.21 -22.83 7.57
C LEU A 730 -13.80 -21.54 6.85
N ASP A 731 -13.07 -21.66 5.75
CA ASP A 731 -12.81 -20.60 4.78
C ASP A 731 -13.66 -20.89 3.52
N PRO A 732 -14.58 -20.01 3.08
CA PRO A 732 -14.83 -18.62 3.53
C PRO A 732 -15.97 -18.44 4.56
N VAL A 733 -16.72 -19.49 4.91
CA VAL A 733 -17.99 -19.36 5.65
C VAL A 733 -17.77 -18.88 7.10
N GLY A 734 -16.72 -19.37 7.76
CA GLY A 734 -16.33 -18.93 9.09
C GLY A 734 -15.85 -17.48 9.12
N LEU A 735 -15.15 -17.02 8.08
CA LEU A 735 -14.72 -15.61 7.96
C LEU A 735 -15.91 -14.66 7.85
N LYS A 736 -16.94 -15.04 7.08
CA LYS A 736 -18.19 -14.26 6.97
C LYS A 736 -18.87 -14.03 8.32
N ALA A 737 -18.72 -14.97 9.26
CA ALA A 737 -19.30 -14.84 10.59
C ALA A 737 -18.55 -13.82 11.48
N ILE A 738 -17.29 -13.51 11.17
CA ILE A 738 -16.47 -12.54 11.90
C ILE A 738 -16.71 -11.10 11.38
N LEU A 739 -17.13 -10.93 10.13
CA LEU A 739 -17.37 -9.61 9.51
C LEU A 739 -18.31 -8.67 10.32
N PRO A 740 -19.43 -9.13 10.91
CA PRO A 740 -20.27 -8.27 11.74
C PRO A 740 -19.50 -7.72 12.96
N LEU A 741 -18.67 -8.55 13.59
CA LEU A 741 -17.84 -8.16 14.73
C LEU A 741 -16.80 -7.10 14.33
N ALA A 742 -16.20 -7.25 13.14
CA ALA A 742 -15.25 -6.30 12.58
C ALA A 742 -15.89 -4.94 12.23
N ARG A 743 -17.11 -4.94 11.68
CA ARG A 743 -17.83 -3.73 11.24
C ARG A 743 -18.34 -2.85 12.38
N GLU A 744 -18.60 -3.41 13.56
CA GLU A 744 -19.11 -2.64 14.70
C GLU A 744 -18.10 -1.64 15.27
N GLY A 745 -16.81 -1.73 14.90
CA GLY A 745 -15.76 -0.75 15.26
C GLY A 745 -15.46 -0.63 16.75
N LYS A 746 -16.06 -1.47 17.59
CA LYS A 746 -15.78 -1.58 19.03
C LYS A 746 -14.77 -2.71 19.23
N ALA A 747 -13.77 -2.50 20.09
CA ALA A 747 -12.78 -3.51 20.48
C ALA A 747 -13.45 -4.77 21.08
N GLY A 748 -13.88 -5.68 20.21
CA GLY A 748 -14.66 -6.88 20.52
C GLY A 748 -13.78 -8.05 20.93
N VAL A 749 -14.40 -9.21 21.16
CA VAL A 749 -13.72 -10.42 21.60
C VAL A 749 -14.09 -11.60 20.71
N LEU A 750 -13.08 -12.31 20.20
CA LEU A 750 -13.22 -13.52 19.39
C LEU A 750 -12.66 -14.72 20.17
N LEU A 751 -13.49 -15.73 20.41
CA LEU A 751 -13.09 -16.96 21.10
C LEU A 751 -13.18 -18.16 20.14
N TYR A 752 -12.05 -18.82 19.91
CA TYR A 752 -11.99 -20.16 19.32
C TYR A 752 -11.94 -21.20 20.44
N ASP A 753 -13.05 -21.87 20.69
CA ASP A 753 -13.16 -22.91 21.71
C ASP A 753 -13.00 -24.30 21.07
N GLY A 754 -12.04 -25.09 21.53
CA GLY A 754 -11.81 -26.45 21.04
C GLY A 754 -11.04 -26.51 19.71
N LEU A 755 -9.97 -25.74 19.57
CA LEU A 755 -9.11 -25.76 18.37
C LEU A 755 -8.51 -27.15 18.11
N ASP A 756 -8.22 -27.91 19.15
CA ASP A 756 -7.81 -29.33 19.07
C ASP A 756 -8.84 -30.20 18.34
N GLN A 757 -10.12 -29.99 18.64
CA GLN A 757 -11.21 -30.73 17.99
C GLN A 757 -11.39 -30.25 16.55
N LEU A 758 -11.23 -28.96 16.26
CA LEU A 758 -11.27 -28.44 14.89
C LEU A 758 -10.13 -28.99 14.03
N VAL A 759 -8.90 -29.04 14.57
CA VAL A 759 -7.74 -29.63 13.90
C VAL A 759 -7.99 -31.11 13.61
N SER A 760 -8.62 -31.84 14.54
CA SER A 760 -8.94 -33.26 14.34
C SER A 760 -9.91 -33.52 13.16
N VAL A 761 -10.73 -32.53 12.78
CA VAL A 761 -11.73 -32.66 11.71
C VAL A 761 -11.29 -32.00 10.39
N SER A 762 -10.60 -30.86 10.46
CA SER A 762 -10.31 -30.00 9.29
C SER A 762 -8.84 -29.95 8.87
N SER A 763 -7.97 -30.79 9.43
CA SER A 763 -6.52 -30.74 9.24
C SER A 763 -5.86 -29.49 9.84
N MET A 764 -4.64 -29.66 10.34
CA MET A 764 -3.85 -28.55 10.90
C MET A 764 -3.62 -27.42 9.90
N GLY A 765 -3.38 -27.76 8.63
CA GLY A 765 -3.07 -26.78 7.59
C GLY A 765 -4.23 -25.83 7.29
N ASP A 766 -5.45 -26.35 7.22
CA ASP A 766 -6.62 -25.51 6.91
C ASP A 766 -7.05 -24.69 8.12
N VAL A 767 -6.95 -25.22 9.34
CA VAL A 767 -7.19 -24.45 10.57
C VAL A 767 -6.19 -23.31 10.71
N VAL A 768 -4.89 -23.53 10.47
CA VAL A 768 -3.88 -22.46 10.48
C VAL A 768 -4.13 -21.42 9.39
N ARG A 769 -4.49 -21.85 8.17
CA ARG A 769 -4.83 -20.90 7.08
C ARG A 769 -6.03 -20.03 7.44
N PHE A 770 -7.07 -20.63 8.03
CA PHE A 770 -8.24 -19.91 8.53
C PHE A 770 -7.88 -18.94 9.65
N LEU A 771 -7.14 -19.42 10.67
CA LEU A 771 -6.70 -18.60 11.80
C LEU A 771 -5.88 -17.41 11.35
N ARG A 772 -4.97 -17.58 10.39
CA ARG A 772 -4.16 -16.47 9.85
C ARG A 772 -5.03 -15.35 9.29
N LYS A 773 -5.92 -15.69 8.34
CA LYS A 773 -6.85 -14.73 7.73
C LYS A 773 -7.77 -14.08 8.78
N ALA A 774 -8.28 -14.87 9.71
CA ALA A 774 -9.19 -14.38 10.74
C ALA A 774 -8.47 -13.49 11.78
N ASN A 775 -7.24 -13.83 12.14
CA ASN A 775 -6.40 -13.06 13.06
C ASN A 775 -5.89 -11.76 12.42
N ASP A 776 -5.59 -11.75 11.12
CA ASP A 776 -5.25 -10.53 10.38
C ASP A 776 -6.42 -9.54 10.41
N MET A 777 -7.63 -10.02 10.15
CA MET A 777 -8.85 -9.21 10.27
C MET A 777 -9.09 -8.76 11.72
N ALA A 778 -8.89 -9.63 12.71
CA ALA A 778 -9.03 -9.27 14.12
C ALA A 778 -8.02 -8.19 14.55
N PHE A 779 -6.78 -8.24 14.04
CA PHE A 779 -5.71 -7.28 14.33
C PHE A 779 -6.05 -5.88 13.83
N VAL A 780 -6.52 -5.75 12.58
CA VAL A 780 -6.95 -4.47 11.98
C VAL A 780 -8.02 -3.78 12.82
N HIS A 781 -8.96 -4.55 13.38
CA HIS A 781 -10.09 -4.02 14.16
C HIS A 781 -9.87 -4.01 15.69
N GLN A 782 -8.64 -4.24 16.17
CA GLN A 782 -8.31 -4.29 17.61
C GLN A 782 -9.18 -5.28 18.41
N ILE A 783 -9.58 -6.39 17.77
CA ILE A 783 -10.35 -7.46 18.38
C ILE A 783 -9.39 -8.33 19.22
N THR A 784 -9.78 -8.63 20.46
CA THR A 784 -9.00 -9.52 21.33
C THR A 784 -9.33 -10.96 20.97
N VAL A 785 -8.33 -11.78 20.67
CA VAL A 785 -8.52 -13.18 20.25
C VAL A 785 -8.09 -14.14 21.35
N ILE A 786 -8.92 -15.14 21.62
CA ILE A 786 -8.63 -16.22 22.56
C ILE A 786 -8.79 -17.55 21.82
N GLY A 787 -7.74 -18.35 21.74
CA GLY A 787 -7.81 -19.73 21.27
C GLY A 787 -7.65 -20.70 22.44
N ARG A 788 -8.47 -21.75 22.53
CA ARG A 788 -8.32 -22.80 23.54
C ARG A 788 -8.01 -24.15 22.91
N VAL A 789 -7.01 -24.83 23.47
CA VAL A 789 -6.57 -26.18 23.14
C VAL A 789 -6.57 -27.04 24.42
N GLY A 790 -7.11 -28.25 24.34
CA GLY A 790 -7.02 -29.23 25.43
C GLY A 790 -5.59 -29.76 25.61
N PRO A 791 -5.09 -29.91 26.86
CA PRO A 791 -3.75 -30.44 27.11
C PRO A 791 -3.65 -31.90 26.66
N GLY A 792 -2.59 -32.23 25.93
CA GLY A 792 -2.29 -33.61 25.49
C GLY A 792 -3.15 -34.14 24.34
N VAL A 793 -3.98 -33.32 23.69
CA VAL A 793 -4.78 -33.73 22.52
C VAL A 793 -4.00 -33.59 21.21
N LEU A 794 -3.15 -32.56 21.10
CA LEU A 794 -2.27 -32.32 19.96
C LEU A 794 -0.81 -32.64 20.32
N ALA A 795 0.01 -33.00 19.33
CA ALA A 795 1.45 -33.16 19.54
C ALA A 795 2.12 -31.81 19.87
N GLU A 796 3.26 -31.81 20.57
CA GLU A 796 3.99 -30.56 20.88
C GLU A 796 4.31 -29.73 19.63
N THR A 797 4.70 -30.38 18.54
CA THR A 797 4.98 -29.71 17.25
C THR A 797 3.73 -29.09 16.61
N GLU A 798 2.55 -29.64 16.87
CA GLU A 798 1.27 -29.09 16.43
C GLU A 798 0.85 -27.90 17.29
N ILE A 799 1.13 -27.95 18.59
CA ILE A 799 0.92 -26.83 19.51
C ILE A 799 1.84 -25.67 19.16
N ASP A 800 3.13 -25.91 18.88
CA ASP A 800 4.09 -24.88 18.45
C ASP A 800 3.63 -24.18 17.16
N ARG A 801 3.07 -24.96 16.23
CA ARG A 801 2.55 -24.43 14.97
C ARG A 801 1.30 -23.58 15.16
N LEU A 802 0.42 -23.94 16.10
CA LEU A 802 -0.71 -23.09 16.47
C LEU A 802 -0.24 -21.85 17.23
N ALA A 803 0.70 -22.00 18.15
CA ALA A 803 1.26 -20.91 18.95
C ALA A 803 1.86 -19.80 18.09
N ALA A 804 2.45 -20.13 16.94
CA ALA A 804 2.97 -19.16 15.98
C ALA A 804 1.92 -18.19 15.42
N GLU A 805 0.62 -18.51 15.50
CA GLU A 805 -0.47 -17.65 15.04
C GLU A 805 -1.04 -16.75 16.16
N PHE A 806 -0.52 -16.84 17.40
CA PHE A 806 -0.92 -16.04 18.56
C PHE A 806 0.27 -15.24 19.12
N ASP A 807 0.00 -14.17 19.86
CA ASP A 807 1.05 -13.30 20.42
C ASP A 807 1.64 -13.87 21.72
N GLU A 808 0.82 -14.58 22.50
CA GLU A 808 1.21 -15.13 23.80
C GLU A 808 0.50 -16.46 24.08
N VAL A 809 1.25 -17.42 24.63
CA VAL A 809 0.71 -18.73 25.05
C VAL A 809 0.66 -18.80 26.57
N LEU A 810 -0.50 -19.14 27.11
CA LEU A 810 -0.73 -19.32 28.54
C LEU A 810 -1.04 -20.79 28.83
N ASP A 811 -0.10 -21.46 29.51
CA ASP A 811 -0.30 -22.83 29.97
C ASP A 811 -1.07 -22.84 31.31
N LEU A 812 -2.28 -23.40 31.26
CA LEU A 812 -3.20 -23.55 32.38
C LEU A 812 -3.56 -25.02 32.61
N SER A 813 -2.76 -25.95 32.08
CA SER A 813 -2.96 -27.40 32.24
C SER A 813 -3.03 -27.83 33.71
N ALA A 814 -2.36 -27.11 34.60
CA ALA A 814 -2.39 -27.32 36.04
C ALA A 814 -3.70 -26.87 36.74
N ARG A 815 -4.61 -26.18 36.03
CA ARG A 815 -5.94 -25.82 36.52
C ARG A 815 -6.96 -26.82 36.00
N LEU A 816 -7.53 -27.61 36.92
CA LEU A 816 -8.65 -28.51 36.68
C LEU A 816 -9.99 -27.74 36.64
#